data_AF-A0A7J6LQ11-F1
#
_entry.id   AF-A0A7J6LQ11-F1
#
_cell.length_a   1.000
_cell.length_b   1.000
_cell.length_c   1.000
_cell.angle_alpha   90.00
_cell.angle_beta   90.00
_cell.angle_gamma   90.00
#
_symmetry.space_group_name_H-M   'P 1'
#
loop_
_entity.id
_entity.type
_entity.pdbx_description
1 polymer ?
#
loop_
_entity_poly.entity_id
_entity_poly.type
_entity_poly.pdbx_seq_one_letter_code
_entity_poly.pdbx_strand_id
1 'polypeptide(L)'
;MLSNIARRGFASVTATARLAALRQLIKTRAPNNGVIRAMEAHSGLSAMVVEQTKGRRADGSEAKFDCLWSSSLTSSTLKGMPDIETVDTTQRLQIVEDCLDVSSLPMIYDGDTGGEAEIFRFTVKKLERLGVSACVIEDKTGLKQNSLFGTERKQQLADVDEFCDKLAAGKDAQVTNDFMIFARVEALIAGFGQDEAMRRATAYLEKGGCDGIMIHSRQKDPQEIYDFLKVFRQQYPDKVKTPIILVPTSYNSVHESELAEHGANIIIHANQLIRAAYPAMQKVAAEILSAGRSQEVDGEIMPIKQEPLPMFIITVVSDTIVLPPDEFEPGKHISHVRRRIQEKYVDRVIPDVGLVVALYDIIRITDAYIHPADFHHQKGGAFCKVAFRLCVFRPMVGETIVGVVDRSTATGLYVKLGSWFKDVHIPYADLKDPCLYDEQTKLWIWQYKREDATDSFFYRPGAEICFSVKAIVFNQRQEAKTGLAQVVTEKDSKGPSAPLPPMQVLGSVAGDDTTPLLPGSEEFIPDTKPEEILPIYRSLTSAFRTDRTKSLEWRLEQLDALERMIRENGALFKQAMLEDMHVSPLDSDVMQVSLVLSDIELFKADLESWMKPETVSSNVLTFPGKSELLNEPLGVVVVYGAWNYNFLLTLQPVVGAIGAGNCVLIKPGDYAVRSTQAMMQLIPRYMDQDCIRVVSGGPELSDAILEHEWQKIFFTGSPNVGRIIYEKAAKFLTPCTLELGGKSPCIVDATADLTITARRLVWGALASAGQTCVRPDYVLVHESIGDRLVQTVKSTVKEFYGEDPKESPWFARVINQRNFDRVTGLFDGSEDLMVLGGPKTMDRDTCYVPPTIINFRTDKQRFAAAKVMQMEIFGPLIPVCYYKDFSECVDFIRSRPSPLASYLFSSDPTMKETFKHSIHSGSQAINGPQFFSRSRIYVRPPDDLPFGGTGASGFGSYHGKYSFECFSHKKAVLSRPTILDVPQRYPPYTPADGKFLRAALNAKLSLVWGRLSKLMTTGKIVAFVVLLLAPRYSGEQVLAEEEHREVRAAVDDYYENDKDDNYRRSMILCFGMATQKYRRCKEEYQAASTSISQARANTLEGCLLKHFKQAITLLLKTAEVNGKCVPIQRS
;
A
#
# COMPACT_ATOMS: atom_id res chain seq x y z
N MET A 1 -24.56 -10.68 -13.04
CA MET A 1 -24.15 -10.14 -11.72
C MET A 1 -22.88 -9.27 -11.83
N LEU A 2 -21.77 -9.80 -12.37
CA LEU A 2 -20.56 -9.00 -12.69
C LEU A 2 -20.83 -7.83 -13.67
N SER A 3 -21.77 -8.03 -14.61
CA SER A 3 -22.33 -6.97 -15.47
C SER A 3 -23.04 -5.84 -14.71
N ASN A 4 -23.76 -6.16 -13.63
CA ASN A 4 -24.44 -5.18 -12.76
C ASN A 4 -23.47 -4.47 -11.83
N ILE A 5 -22.32 -5.08 -11.52
CA ILE A 5 -21.20 -4.49 -10.77
C ILE A 5 -20.47 -3.46 -11.64
N ALA A 6 -20.27 -3.74 -12.94
CA ALA A 6 -19.50 -2.87 -13.84
C ALA A 6 -20.29 -1.66 -14.43
N ARG A 7 -21.62 -1.64 -14.36
CA ARG A 7 -22.48 -0.67 -15.09
C ARG A 7 -23.31 0.27 -14.22
N ARG A 8 -23.22 0.19 -12.89
CA ARG A 8 -24.02 1.05 -12.01
C ARG A 8 -23.32 2.38 -11.78
N GLY A 9 -23.96 3.47 -12.20
CA GLY A 9 -23.90 4.70 -11.43
C GLY A 9 -24.51 4.37 -10.07
N PHE A 10 -23.69 4.38 -9.02
CA PHE A 10 -24.15 4.10 -7.67
C PHE A 10 -25.33 5.03 -7.36
N ALA A 11 -26.47 4.47 -6.95
CA ALA A 11 -27.51 5.26 -6.31
C ALA A 11 -26.94 5.71 -4.96
N SER A 12 -26.07 6.72 -4.96
CA SER A 12 -25.40 7.20 -3.77
C SER A 12 -26.42 7.94 -2.92
N VAL A 13 -27.01 7.22 -1.96
CA VAL A 13 -27.80 7.84 -0.90
C VAL A 13 -26.81 8.34 0.14
N THR A 14 -26.91 9.63 0.50
CA THR A 14 -26.06 10.19 1.56
C THR A 14 -26.24 9.42 2.87
N ALA A 15 -25.21 9.33 3.70
CA ALA A 15 -25.27 8.68 5.00
C ALA A 15 -26.46 9.20 5.84
N THR A 16 -26.71 10.51 5.82
CA THR A 16 -27.85 11.14 6.51
C THR A 16 -29.20 10.64 6.02
N ALA A 17 -29.40 10.53 4.71
CA ALA A 17 -30.65 10.02 4.16
C ALA A 17 -30.87 8.53 4.50
N ARG A 18 -29.78 7.74 4.56
CA ARG A 18 -29.83 6.32 4.94
C ARG A 18 -30.12 6.13 6.43
N LEU A 19 -29.58 6.98 7.31
CA LEU A 19 -29.85 6.93 8.75
C LEU A 19 -31.36 6.99 9.05
N ALA A 20 -32.05 7.95 8.42
CA ALA A 20 -33.49 8.16 8.64
C ALA A 20 -34.40 7.10 7.98
N ALA A 21 -33.89 6.36 6.99
CA ALA A 21 -34.70 5.48 6.14
C ALA A 21 -35.41 4.36 6.92
N LEU A 22 -34.76 3.74 7.92
CA LEU A 22 -35.39 2.69 8.72
C LEU A 22 -36.57 3.22 9.54
N ARG A 23 -36.42 4.39 10.19
CA ARG A 23 -37.53 5.02 10.93
C ARG A 23 -38.68 5.38 10.01
N GLN A 24 -38.40 5.86 8.79
CA GLN A 24 -39.44 6.13 7.79
C GLN A 24 -40.18 4.87 7.36
N LEU A 25 -39.47 3.75 7.17
CA LEU A 25 -40.10 2.45 6.88
C LEU A 25 -40.99 1.98 8.03
N ILE A 26 -40.57 2.14 9.29
CA ILE A 26 -41.38 1.77 10.45
C ILE A 26 -42.65 2.63 10.50
N LYS A 27 -42.53 3.96 10.35
CA LYS A 27 -43.67 4.88 10.35
C LYS A 27 -44.69 4.58 9.25
N THR A 28 -44.22 4.15 8.08
CA THR A 28 -45.09 3.90 6.92
C THR A 28 -45.74 2.52 6.94
N ARG A 29 -45.04 1.49 7.42
CA ARG A 29 -45.53 0.10 7.37
C ARG A 29 -46.22 -0.38 8.63
N ALA A 30 -45.72 0.00 9.80
CA ALA A 30 -46.24 -0.52 11.07
C ALA A 30 -47.74 -0.27 11.30
N PRO A 31 -48.34 0.89 10.92
CA PRO A 31 -49.78 1.13 11.11
C PRO A 31 -50.70 0.16 10.37
N ASN A 32 -50.23 -0.41 9.24
CA ASN A 32 -51.02 -1.28 8.36
C ASN A 32 -50.66 -2.77 8.53
N ASN A 33 -50.09 -3.15 9.68
CA ASN A 33 -49.51 -4.50 9.88
C ASN A 33 -48.48 -4.88 8.78
N GLY A 34 -47.83 -3.88 8.19
CA GLY A 34 -46.77 -4.09 7.21
C GLY A 34 -45.46 -4.45 7.88
N VAL A 35 -44.73 -5.40 7.30
CA VAL A 35 -43.43 -5.85 7.80
C VAL A 35 -42.27 -5.29 6.98
N ILE A 36 -41.16 -5.02 7.65
CA ILE A 36 -39.86 -4.66 7.06
C ILE A 36 -39.03 -5.94 6.98
N ARG A 37 -38.60 -6.30 5.77
CA ARG A 37 -37.81 -7.51 5.52
C ARG A 37 -36.34 -7.15 5.47
N ALA A 38 -35.59 -7.66 6.43
CA ALA A 38 -34.14 -7.55 6.45
C ALA A 38 -33.51 -8.88 6.02
N MET A 39 -32.51 -8.81 5.15
CA MET A 39 -31.71 -9.97 4.75
C MET A 39 -30.25 -9.73 5.10
N GLU A 40 -29.57 -10.80 5.49
CA GLU A 40 -28.15 -10.73 5.81
C GLU A 40 -27.30 -10.23 4.63
N ALA A 41 -26.30 -9.41 4.96
CA ALA A 41 -25.25 -9.00 4.05
C ALA A 41 -23.91 -9.08 4.79
N HIS A 42 -22.99 -9.85 4.22
CA HIS A 42 -21.64 -10.10 4.75
C HIS A 42 -20.55 -9.66 3.77
N SER A 43 -20.91 -9.10 2.62
CA SER A 43 -20.02 -8.52 1.62
C SER A 43 -20.82 -7.59 0.69
N GLY A 44 -20.14 -6.69 -0.03
CA GLY A 44 -20.79 -5.90 -1.07
C GLY A 44 -21.57 -6.75 -2.09
N LEU A 45 -21.04 -7.94 -2.44
CA LEU A 45 -21.74 -8.88 -3.33
C LEU A 45 -23.09 -9.33 -2.76
N SER A 46 -23.12 -9.73 -1.48
CA SER A 46 -24.36 -10.13 -0.81
C SER A 46 -25.35 -8.96 -0.66
N ALA A 47 -24.87 -7.75 -0.34
CA ALA A 47 -25.72 -6.56 -0.27
C ALA A 47 -26.39 -6.26 -1.63
N MET A 48 -25.64 -6.42 -2.72
CA MET A 48 -26.19 -6.30 -4.06
C MET A 48 -27.23 -7.37 -4.40
N VAL A 49 -27.02 -8.63 -3.96
CA VAL A 49 -28.05 -9.68 -4.10
C VAL A 49 -29.33 -9.24 -3.41
N VAL A 50 -29.23 -8.79 -2.16
CA VAL A 50 -30.39 -8.39 -1.36
C VAL A 50 -31.18 -7.28 -2.05
N GLU A 51 -30.52 -6.20 -2.46
CA GLU A 51 -31.18 -5.05 -3.10
C GLU A 51 -31.82 -5.38 -4.45
N GLN A 52 -31.23 -6.31 -5.20
CA GLN A 52 -31.71 -6.68 -6.54
C GLN A 52 -32.78 -7.76 -6.51
N THR A 53 -32.89 -8.50 -5.41
CA THR A 53 -33.81 -9.64 -5.33
C THR A 53 -35.25 -9.16 -5.29
N LYS A 54 -36.03 -9.66 -6.27
CA LYS A 54 -37.47 -9.52 -6.32
C LYS A 54 -38.09 -10.91 -6.30
N GLY A 55 -38.98 -11.16 -5.35
CA GLY A 55 -39.83 -12.35 -5.32
C GLY A 55 -41.23 -12.04 -5.83
N ARG A 56 -41.95 -13.08 -6.28
CA ARG A 56 -43.39 -13.02 -6.50
C ARG A 56 -44.08 -13.94 -5.52
N ARG A 57 -45.06 -13.43 -4.79
CA ARG A 57 -45.85 -14.22 -3.82
C ARG A 57 -46.89 -15.09 -4.53
N ALA A 58 -47.47 -16.03 -3.77
CA ALA A 58 -48.55 -16.88 -4.24
C ALA A 58 -49.78 -16.08 -4.74
N ASP A 59 -50.02 -14.89 -4.18
CA ASP A 59 -51.08 -13.96 -4.60
C ASP A 59 -50.70 -13.10 -5.83
N GLY A 60 -49.51 -13.29 -6.41
CA GLY A 60 -49.01 -12.56 -7.57
C GLY A 60 -48.31 -11.22 -7.27
N SER A 61 -48.32 -10.75 -6.02
CA SER A 61 -47.67 -9.48 -5.62
C SER A 61 -46.14 -9.57 -5.65
N GLU A 62 -45.48 -8.47 -6.00
CA GLU A 62 -44.02 -8.34 -5.97
C GLU A 62 -43.54 -8.09 -4.53
N ALA A 63 -42.54 -8.85 -4.08
CA ALA A 63 -41.92 -8.72 -2.77
C ALA A 63 -40.43 -8.41 -2.92
N LYS A 64 -39.90 -7.58 -2.02
CA LYS A 64 -38.47 -7.20 -1.96
C LYS A 64 -37.99 -7.14 -0.51
N PHE A 65 -36.68 -7.19 -0.35
CA PHE A 65 -36.04 -6.82 0.89
C PHE A 65 -35.98 -5.30 1.03
N ASP A 66 -36.15 -4.84 2.27
CA ASP A 66 -36.28 -3.42 2.61
C ASP A 66 -35.07 -2.91 3.40
N CYS A 67 -34.25 -3.82 3.93
CA CYS A 67 -33.17 -3.52 4.85
C CYS A 67 -32.06 -4.58 4.75
N LEU A 68 -30.82 -4.19 5.06
CA LEU A 68 -29.68 -5.08 5.24
C LEU A 68 -29.51 -5.43 6.73
N TRP A 69 -28.97 -6.61 7.00
CA TRP A 69 -28.55 -7.05 8.33
C TRP A 69 -27.08 -7.49 8.32
N SER A 70 -26.26 -6.87 9.16
CA SER A 70 -24.86 -7.27 9.35
C SER A 70 -24.72 -8.09 10.63
N SER A 71 -24.45 -9.38 10.49
CA SER A 71 -24.32 -10.34 11.58
C SER A 71 -22.86 -10.56 11.98
N SER A 72 -22.58 -10.78 13.27
CA SER A 72 -21.25 -11.24 13.71
C SER A 72 -20.95 -12.65 13.17
N LEU A 73 -21.96 -13.53 13.13
CA LEU A 73 -21.82 -14.90 12.67
C LEU A 73 -21.37 -14.95 11.21
N THR A 74 -22.00 -14.13 10.37
CA THR A 74 -21.74 -14.15 8.93
C THR A 74 -20.39 -13.49 8.63
N SER A 75 -20.02 -12.45 9.39
CA SER A 75 -18.68 -11.84 9.36
C SER A 75 -17.58 -12.83 9.74
N SER A 76 -17.77 -13.57 10.84
CA SER A 76 -16.83 -14.61 11.30
C SER A 76 -16.75 -15.77 10.31
N THR A 77 -17.90 -16.25 9.82
CA THR A 77 -17.98 -17.36 8.86
C THR A 77 -17.28 -17.02 7.55
N LEU A 78 -17.47 -15.80 7.03
CA LEU A 78 -16.79 -15.32 5.82
C LEU A 78 -15.26 -15.36 5.96
N LYS A 79 -14.75 -15.09 7.17
CA LYS A 79 -13.32 -15.12 7.50
C LYS A 79 -12.82 -16.51 7.90
N GLY A 80 -13.67 -17.54 7.92
CA GLY A 80 -13.32 -18.87 8.41
C GLY A 80 -13.02 -18.91 9.92
N MET A 81 -13.55 -17.95 10.68
CA MET A 81 -13.34 -17.82 12.12
C MET A 81 -14.59 -18.25 12.91
N PRO A 82 -14.41 -18.75 14.16
CA PRO A 82 -15.54 -19.06 15.03
C PRO A 82 -16.28 -17.80 15.48
N ASP A 83 -17.61 -17.87 15.59
CA ASP A 83 -18.49 -16.79 16.07
C ASP A 83 -18.44 -16.64 17.60
N ILE A 84 -17.28 -16.18 18.07
CA ILE A 84 -16.94 -16.01 19.49
C ILE A 84 -16.34 -14.61 19.75
N GLU A 85 -16.72 -13.61 18.93
CA GLU A 85 -16.17 -12.25 18.95
C GLU A 85 -14.66 -12.16 18.60
N THR A 86 -14.11 -13.13 17.86
CA THR A 86 -12.72 -13.11 17.35
C THR A 86 -12.48 -12.06 16.27
N VAL A 87 -13.51 -11.77 15.46
CA VAL A 87 -13.44 -10.72 14.45
C VAL A 87 -13.68 -9.38 15.13
N ASP A 88 -12.64 -8.56 15.21
CA ASP A 88 -12.71 -7.27 15.88
C ASP A 88 -13.63 -6.28 15.16
N THR A 89 -14.13 -5.29 15.91
CA THR A 89 -15.08 -4.30 15.42
C THR A 89 -14.58 -3.55 14.18
N THR A 90 -13.28 -3.28 14.03
CA THR A 90 -12.73 -2.57 12.87
C THR A 90 -12.96 -3.35 11.58
N GLN A 91 -12.68 -4.65 11.61
CA GLN A 91 -12.91 -5.54 10.47
C GLN A 91 -14.40 -5.67 10.14
N ARG A 92 -15.27 -5.68 11.17
CA ARG A 92 -16.72 -5.70 10.96
C ARG A 92 -17.23 -4.39 10.34
N LEU A 93 -16.65 -3.25 10.72
CA LEU A 93 -16.99 -1.95 10.11
C LEU A 93 -16.54 -1.85 8.65
N GLN A 94 -15.43 -2.48 8.25
CA GLN A 94 -15.06 -2.55 6.83
C GLN A 94 -16.11 -3.30 6.00
N ILE A 95 -16.62 -4.43 6.51
CA ILE A 95 -17.70 -5.18 5.84
C ILE A 95 -18.96 -4.32 5.70
N VAL A 96 -19.27 -3.52 6.72
CA VAL A 96 -20.38 -2.55 6.69
C VAL A 96 -20.16 -1.52 5.58
N GLU A 97 -19.00 -0.90 5.51
CA GLU A 97 -18.64 0.06 4.45
C GLU A 97 -18.82 -0.55 3.05
N ASP A 98 -18.25 -1.74 2.83
CA ASP A 98 -18.35 -2.45 1.55
C ASP A 98 -19.80 -2.72 1.12
N CYS A 99 -20.68 -3.01 2.09
CA CYS A 99 -22.12 -3.22 1.83
C CYS A 99 -22.83 -1.90 1.51
N LEU A 100 -22.51 -0.83 2.24
CA LEU A 100 -23.14 0.47 2.11
C LEU A 100 -22.69 1.24 0.86
N ASP A 101 -21.50 0.96 0.32
CA ASP A 101 -21.01 1.55 -0.93
C ASP A 101 -21.80 1.09 -2.16
N VAL A 102 -22.33 -0.13 -2.11
CA VAL A 102 -23.03 -0.76 -3.24
C VAL A 102 -24.54 -0.84 -3.06
N SER A 103 -25.06 -0.41 -1.90
CA SER A 103 -26.48 -0.49 -1.56
C SER A 103 -27.10 0.82 -1.07
N SER A 104 -28.33 1.06 -1.49
CA SER A 104 -29.16 2.19 -1.05
C SER A 104 -30.05 1.86 0.16
N LEU A 105 -30.17 0.59 0.53
CA LEU A 105 -31.04 0.14 1.62
C LEU A 105 -30.51 0.59 3.00
N PRO A 106 -31.40 0.85 3.98
CA PRO A 106 -31.00 1.00 5.38
C PRO A 106 -30.36 -0.28 5.90
N MET A 107 -29.55 -0.16 6.95
CA MET A 107 -28.80 -1.28 7.51
C MET A 107 -28.93 -1.34 9.03
N ILE A 108 -29.17 -2.55 9.54
CA ILE A 108 -29.17 -2.89 10.97
C ILE A 108 -27.89 -3.68 11.26
N TYR A 109 -27.15 -3.25 12.28
CA TYR A 109 -25.89 -3.85 12.70
C TYR A 109 -26.06 -4.67 13.98
N ASP A 110 -25.56 -5.91 13.99
CA ASP A 110 -25.46 -6.76 15.17
C ASP A 110 -24.28 -6.31 16.05
N GLY A 111 -24.52 -5.57 17.12
CA GLY A 111 -23.52 -5.05 18.04
C GLY A 111 -23.02 -6.06 19.07
N ASP A 112 -23.37 -7.35 18.96
CA ASP A 112 -23.05 -8.37 19.95
C ASP A 112 -23.43 -7.91 21.37
N THR A 113 -22.56 -8.10 22.37
CA THR A 113 -22.79 -7.64 23.74
C THR A 113 -22.67 -6.11 23.93
N GLY A 114 -22.28 -5.39 22.87
CA GLY A 114 -21.93 -3.97 22.90
C GLY A 114 -20.58 -3.65 23.55
N GLY A 115 -19.87 -4.65 24.10
CA GLY A 115 -18.68 -4.46 24.92
C GLY A 115 -18.96 -3.67 26.20
N GLU A 116 -17.93 -3.02 26.75
CA GLU A 116 -18.09 -2.08 27.88
C GLU A 116 -18.91 -0.85 27.48
N ALA A 117 -19.65 -0.25 28.41
CA ALA A 117 -20.53 0.89 28.11
C ALA A 117 -19.78 2.07 27.46
N GLU A 118 -18.55 2.34 27.91
CA GLU A 118 -17.65 3.36 27.39
C GLU A 118 -17.27 3.09 25.93
N ILE A 119 -16.99 1.83 25.59
CA ILE A 119 -16.67 1.40 24.23
C ILE A 119 -17.92 1.51 23.35
N PHE A 120 -19.08 1.12 23.86
CA PHE A 120 -20.34 1.18 23.14
C PHE A 120 -20.67 2.62 22.70
N ARG A 121 -20.39 3.63 23.53
CA ARG A 121 -20.54 5.06 23.15
C ARG A 121 -19.75 5.43 21.90
N PHE A 122 -18.53 4.91 21.76
CA PHE A 122 -17.71 5.15 20.56
C PHE A 122 -18.22 4.36 19.36
N THR A 123 -18.68 3.12 19.58
CA THR A 123 -19.27 2.28 18.52
C THR A 123 -20.50 2.93 17.92
N VAL A 124 -21.41 3.46 18.73
CA VAL A 124 -22.61 4.20 18.26
C VAL A 124 -22.23 5.35 17.34
N LYS A 125 -21.29 6.21 17.76
CA LYS A 125 -20.83 7.35 16.95
C LYS A 125 -20.19 6.92 15.62
N LYS A 126 -19.48 5.80 15.59
CA LYS A 126 -18.89 5.26 14.36
C LYS A 126 -19.96 4.74 13.41
N LEU A 127 -20.88 3.90 13.90
CA LEU A 127 -21.97 3.34 13.10
C LEU A 127 -22.84 4.45 12.49
N GLU A 128 -23.15 5.47 13.28
CA GLU A 128 -23.92 6.61 12.82
C GLU A 128 -23.21 7.41 11.72
N ARG A 129 -21.90 7.66 11.86
CA ARG A 129 -21.08 8.33 10.82
C ARG A 129 -21.05 7.56 9.50
N LEU A 130 -21.07 6.24 9.54
CA LEU A 130 -21.09 5.38 8.35
C LEU A 130 -22.47 5.34 7.67
N GLY A 131 -23.52 5.82 8.36
CA GLY A 131 -24.89 5.79 7.84
C GLY A 131 -25.63 4.49 8.13
N VAL A 132 -25.19 3.71 9.14
CA VAL A 132 -25.93 2.55 9.65
C VAL A 132 -27.18 3.03 10.36
N SER A 133 -28.36 2.50 10.05
CA SER A 133 -29.63 3.03 10.58
C SER A 133 -29.93 2.56 12.01
N ALA A 134 -29.47 1.36 12.40
CA ALA A 134 -29.69 0.84 13.74
C ALA A 134 -28.60 -0.12 14.22
N CYS A 135 -28.45 -0.23 15.53
CA CYS A 135 -27.63 -1.25 16.19
C CYS A 135 -28.49 -2.09 17.13
N VAL A 136 -28.28 -3.39 17.16
CA VAL A 136 -28.86 -4.33 18.12
C VAL A 136 -27.76 -4.79 19.07
N ILE A 137 -27.95 -4.71 20.40
CA ILE A 137 -27.02 -5.34 21.35
C ILE A 137 -27.75 -6.34 22.24
N GLU A 138 -27.08 -7.41 22.65
CA GLU A 138 -27.64 -8.54 23.39
C GLU A 138 -27.21 -8.59 24.86
N ASP A 139 -28.12 -8.99 25.75
CA ASP A 139 -27.93 -8.98 27.21
C ASP A 139 -27.24 -10.23 27.75
N LYS A 140 -26.28 -10.77 27.00
CA LYS A 140 -25.51 -11.95 27.35
C LYS A 140 -24.14 -11.56 27.94
N THR A 141 -23.63 -12.37 28.87
CA THR A 141 -22.28 -12.22 29.44
C THR A 141 -21.40 -13.44 29.16
N GLY A 142 -20.08 -13.22 29.16
CA GLY A 142 -19.06 -14.24 28.89
C GLY A 142 -18.78 -14.47 27.41
N LEU A 143 -17.97 -15.49 27.09
CA LEU A 143 -17.60 -15.82 25.71
C LEU A 143 -18.85 -16.12 24.88
N LYS A 144 -19.05 -15.35 23.80
CA LYS A 144 -20.14 -15.58 22.85
C LYS A 144 -20.05 -17.01 22.31
N GLN A 145 -21.18 -17.70 22.32
CA GLN A 145 -21.34 -19.02 21.72
C GLN A 145 -22.64 -18.96 20.93
N ASN A 146 -22.56 -19.33 19.66
CA ASN A 146 -23.66 -19.19 18.73
C ASN A 146 -24.85 -20.07 19.15
N SER A 147 -26.06 -19.51 19.05
CA SER A 147 -27.30 -20.13 19.51
C SER A 147 -27.73 -21.37 18.74
N LEU A 148 -27.09 -21.66 17.60
CA LEU A 148 -27.36 -22.82 16.73
C LEU A 148 -26.59 -24.07 17.14
N PHE A 149 -25.52 -23.95 17.96
CA PHE A 149 -24.80 -25.12 18.50
C PHE A 149 -25.41 -25.53 19.85
N GLY A 150 -25.52 -26.84 20.07
CA GLY A 150 -26.35 -27.48 21.10
C GLY A 150 -26.14 -27.04 22.56
N THR A 151 -27.04 -27.52 23.42
CA THR A 151 -27.32 -27.15 24.82
C THR A 151 -26.21 -27.41 25.86
N GLU A 152 -24.95 -27.56 25.45
CA GLU A 152 -23.90 -28.10 26.33
C GLU A 152 -23.36 -27.09 27.38
N ARG A 153 -23.73 -25.80 27.31
CA ARG A 153 -23.40 -24.79 28.35
C ARG A 153 -24.56 -23.83 28.65
N LYS A 154 -24.81 -23.59 29.94
CA LYS A 154 -25.74 -22.55 30.43
C LYS A 154 -25.24 -21.17 30.01
N GLN A 155 -26.10 -20.37 29.38
CA GLN A 155 -25.81 -18.98 29.03
C GLN A 155 -26.06 -18.08 30.23
N GLN A 156 -25.09 -17.22 30.54
CA GLN A 156 -25.24 -16.21 31.60
C GLN A 156 -25.76 -14.92 30.96
N LEU A 157 -26.74 -14.30 31.62
CA LEU A 157 -27.29 -13.02 31.22
C LEU A 157 -26.68 -11.91 32.07
N ALA A 158 -26.58 -10.71 31.50
CA ALA A 158 -26.18 -9.51 32.21
C ALA A 158 -27.19 -9.18 33.32
N ASP A 159 -26.69 -8.49 34.34
CA ASP A 159 -27.57 -7.81 35.28
C ASP A 159 -28.44 -6.79 34.51
N VAL A 160 -29.72 -6.72 34.87
CA VAL A 160 -30.69 -5.89 34.14
C VAL A 160 -30.35 -4.42 34.25
N ASP A 161 -29.89 -3.97 35.42
CA ASP A 161 -29.56 -2.57 35.64
C ASP A 161 -28.28 -2.18 34.88
N GLU A 162 -27.25 -3.05 34.91
CA GLU A 162 -26.01 -2.86 34.16
C GLU A 162 -26.27 -2.76 32.64
N PHE A 163 -27.13 -3.62 32.10
CA PHE A 163 -27.48 -3.57 30.69
C PHE A 163 -28.34 -2.34 30.34
N CYS A 164 -29.23 -1.90 31.23
CA CYS A 164 -29.96 -0.64 31.06
C CYS A 164 -28.99 0.56 31.02
N ASP A 165 -27.99 0.60 31.89
CA ASP A 165 -27.01 1.68 31.93
C ASP A 165 -26.17 1.72 30.63
N LYS A 166 -25.85 0.54 30.07
CA LYS A 166 -25.18 0.43 28.75
C LYS A 166 -26.07 0.94 27.60
N LEU A 167 -27.35 0.58 27.58
CA LEU A 167 -28.31 1.08 26.59
C LEU A 167 -28.43 2.60 26.67
N ALA A 168 -28.64 3.13 27.88
CA ALA A 168 -28.72 4.57 28.13
C ALA A 168 -27.44 5.29 27.70
N ALA A 169 -26.27 4.69 27.98
CA ALA A 169 -24.99 5.22 27.53
C ALA A 169 -24.89 5.31 25.99
N GLY A 170 -25.37 4.29 25.27
CA GLY A 170 -25.46 4.32 23.81
C GLY A 170 -26.41 5.40 23.30
N LYS A 171 -27.59 5.54 23.91
CA LYS A 171 -28.60 6.57 23.57
C LYS A 171 -28.06 7.99 23.77
N ASP A 172 -27.39 8.24 24.88
CA ASP A 172 -26.72 9.52 25.17
C ASP A 172 -25.59 9.86 24.19
N ALA A 173 -24.98 8.86 23.54
CA ALA A 173 -23.86 9.05 22.64
C ALA A 173 -24.28 9.38 21.20
N GLN A 174 -25.56 9.22 20.86
CA GLN A 174 -26.11 9.49 19.53
C GLN A 174 -25.92 10.96 19.14
N VAL A 175 -25.59 11.19 17.88
CA VAL A 175 -25.46 12.53 17.29
C VAL A 175 -26.82 13.02 16.77
N THR A 176 -27.64 12.10 16.27
CA THR A 176 -28.96 12.36 15.70
C THR A 176 -30.03 11.50 16.38
N ASN A 177 -31.29 11.93 16.24
CA ASN A 177 -32.44 11.14 16.65
C ASN A 177 -32.83 10.07 15.62
N ASP A 178 -32.12 10.00 14.47
CA ASP A 178 -32.44 9.08 13.39
C ASP A 178 -31.87 7.68 13.63
N PHE A 179 -30.67 7.58 14.19
CA PHE A 179 -30.08 6.30 14.60
C PHE A 179 -30.97 5.60 15.65
N MET A 180 -31.07 4.27 15.59
CA MET A 180 -31.86 3.47 16.53
C MET A 180 -30.99 2.47 17.30
N ILE A 181 -31.30 2.25 18.57
CA ILE A 181 -30.66 1.21 19.39
C ILE A 181 -31.74 0.24 19.85
N PHE A 182 -31.59 -1.03 19.51
CA PHE A 182 -32.46 -2.12 19.90
C PHE A 182 -31.79 -3.00 20.94
N ALA A 183 -32.55 -3.44 21.93
CA ALA A 183 -32.10 -4.42 22.91
C ALA A 183 -32.56 -5.83 22.51
N ARG A 184 -31.63 -6.76 22.36
CA ARG A 184 -31.92 -8.17 22.15
C ARG A 184 -32.03 -8.88 23.50
N VAL A 185 -33.20 -9.44 23.76
CA VAL A 185 -33.52 -10.15 25.01
C VAL A 185 -33.22 -11.64 24.82
N GLU A 186 -32.22 -12.15 25.54
CA GLU A 186 -31.78 -13.55 25.46
C GLU A 186 -32.47 -14.46 26.50
N ALA A 187 -33.46 -13.98 27.25
CA ALA A 187 -34.12 -14.73 28.32
C ALA A 187 -34.79 -16.05 27.87
N LEU A 188 -35.53 -16.04 26.76
CA LEU A 188 -36.13 -17.25 26.19
C LEU A 188 -35.06 -18.23 25.70
N ILE A 189 -34.01 -17.68 25.09
CA ILE A 189 -32.86 -18.42 24.59
C ILE A 189 -32.12 -19.12 25.75
N ALA A 190 -31.95 -18.45 26.89
CA ALA A 190 -31.32 -18.98 28.09
C ALA A 190 -32.25 -19.85 28.97
N GLY A 191 -33.55 -19.96 28.62
CA GLY A 191 -34.50 -20.85 29.29
C GLY A 191 -35.17 -20.28 30.55
N PHE A 192 -35.17 -18.95 30.74
CA PHE A 192 -35.82 -18.31 31.89
C PHE A 192 -37.35 -18.15 31.75
N GLY A 193 -37.90 -18.34 30.54
CA GLY A 193 -39.33 -18.25 30.26
C GLY A 193 -39.86 -16.83 30.00
N GLN A 194 -41.18 -16.73 29.79
CA GLN A 194 -41.88 -15.52 29.34
C GLN A 194 -41.80 -14.36 30.32
N ASP A 195 -42.00 -14.62 31.61
CA ASP A 195 -42.06 -13.57 32.63
C ASP A 195 -40.75 -12.79 32.74
N GLU A 196 -39.61 -13.50 32.71
CA GLU A 196 -38.29 -12.87 32.75
C GLU A 196 -37.97 -12.14 31.43
N ALA A 197 -38.40 -12.70 30.29
CA ALA A 197 -38.26 -12.02 29.00
C ALA A 197 -39.03 -10.68 28.97
N MET A 198 -40.26 -10.68 29.48
CA MET A 198 -41.10 -9.48 29.58
C MET A 198 -40.56 -8.47 30.60
N ARG A 199 -40.03 -8.94 31.74
CA ARG A 199 -39.38 -8.08 32.75
C ARG A 199 -38.19 -7.32 32.15
N ARG A 200 -37.32 -8.03 31.43
CA ARG A 200 -36.15 -7.45 30.75
C ARG A 200 -36.54 -6.50 29.62
N ALA A 201 -37.47 -6.91 28.77
CA ALA A 201 -37.98 -6.05 27.69
C ALA A 201 -38.54 -4.73 28.23
N THR A 202 -39.32 -4.78 29.31
CA THR A 202 -39.86 -3.58 29.99
C THR A 202 -38.74 -2.70 30.55
N ALA A 203 -37.78 -3.28 31.28
CA ALA A 203 -36.67 -2.53 31.83
C ALA A 203 -35.82 -1.86 30.73
N TYR A 204 -35.53 -2.55 29.64
CA TYR A 204 -34.70 -2.01 28.55
C TYR A 204 -35.38 -0.87 27.80
N LEU A 205 -36.70 -0.90 27.66
CA LEU A 205 -37.49 0.18 27.06
C LEU A 205 -37.64 1.38 28.02
N GLU A 206 -38.03 1.13 29.28
CA GLU A 206 -38.38 2.20 30.22
C GLU A 206 -37.17 2.82 30.91
N LYS A 207 -36.23 1.98 31.39
CA LYS A 207 -35.01 2.43 32.08
C LYS A 207 -33.85 2.62 31.11
N GLY A 208 -33.63 1.65 30.21
CA GLY A 208 -32.54 1.70 29.22
C GLY A 208 -32.78 2.67 28.07
N GLY A 209 -34.03 3.04 27.79
CA GLY A 209 -34.41 3.98 26.74
C GLY A 209 -34.16 3.47 25.31
N CYS A 210 -34.07 2.15 25.12
CA CYS A 210 -33.89 1.59 23.77
C CYS A 210 -35.13 1.88 22.88
N ASP A 211 -34.92 1.94 21.57
CA ASP A 211 -35.98 2.26 20.60
C ASP A 211 -36.90 1.07 20.33
N GLY A 212 -36.51 -0.14 20.73
CA GLY A 212 -37.28 -1.35 20.47
C GLY A 212 -36.58 -2.61 20.97
N ILE A 213 -37.29 -3.73 20.85
CA ILE A 213 -36.84 -5.03 21.34
C ILE A 213 -36.58 -5.98 20.17
N MET A 214 -35.52 -6.77 20.26
CA MET A 214 -35.35 -7.98 19.48
C MET A 214 -35.58 -9.19 20.40
N ILE A 215 -36.46 -10.09 19.99
CA ILE A 215 -36.73 -11.33 20.72
C ILE A 215 -36.49 -12.53 19.80
N HIS A 216 -35.89 -13.57 20.35
CA HIS A 216 -35.56 -14.78 19.61
C HIS A 216 -35.92 -16.01 20.44
N SER A 217 -36.26 -17.10 19.76
CA SER A 217 -36.51 -18.41 20.37
C SER A 217 -35.70 -19.48 19.63
N ARG A 218 -35.23 -20.47 20.39
CA ARG A 218 -34.59 -21.68 19.87
C ARG A 218 -35.60 -22.76 19.48
N GLN A 219 -36.87 -22.60 19.86
CA GLN A 219 -37.92 -23.58 19.56
C GLN A 219 -38.26 -23.58 18.06
N LYS A 220 -38.62 -24.76 17.54
CA LYS A 220 -39.15 -24.90 16.18
C LYS A 220 -40.61 -24.45 16.10
N ASP A 221 -41.34 -24.60 17.20
CA ASP A 221 -42.71 -24.13 17.35
C ASP A 221 -42.70 -22.62 17.66
N PRO A 222 -43.39 -21.77 16.88
CA PRO A 222 -43.47 -20.33 17.11
C PRO A 222 -44.32 -19.92 18.31
N GLN A 223 -45.04 -20.83 18.98
CA GLN A 223 -46.01 -20.47 20.02
C GLN A 223 -45.42 -19.58 21.13
N GLU A 224 -44.18 -19.85 21.55
CA GLU A 224 -43.48 -19.05 22.55
C GLU A 224 -43.28 -17.59 22.08
N ILE A 225 -43.05 -17.37 20.77
CA ILE A 225 -42.95 -16.02 20.20
C ILE A 225 -44.33 -15.36 20.13
N TYR A 226 -45.39 -16.09 19.79
CA TYR A 226 -46.75 -15.54 19.76
C TYR A 226 -47.23 -15.11 21.14
N ASP A 227 -46.95 -15.91 22.16
CA ASP A 227 -47.30 -15.60 23.54
C ASP A 227 -46.57 -14.32 24.01
N PHE A 228 -45.27 -14.21 23.70
CA PHE A 228 -44.50 -13.00 23.99
C PHE A 228 -45.08 -11.77 23.28
N LEU A 229 -45.33 -11.87 21.96
CA LEU A 229 -45.85 -10.76 21.16
C LEU A 229 -47.22 -10.29 21.65
N LYS A 230 -48.09 -11.22 22.06
CA LYS A 230 -49.41 -10.92 22.60
C LYS A 230 -49.31 -10.06 23.85
N VAL A 231 -48.48 -10.47 24.83
CA VAL A 231 -48.28 -9.71 26.07
C VAL A 231 -47.57 -8.39 25.79
N PHE A 232 -46.52 -8.40 24.96
CA PHE A 232 -45.76 -7.21 24.59
C PHE A 232 -46.64 -6.15 23.92
N ARG A 233 -47.56 -6.53 23.03
CA ARG A 233 -48.46 -5.59 22.34
C ARG A 233 -49.64 -5.12 23.20
N GLN A 234 -50.03 -5.88 24.22
CA GLN A 234 -50.98 -5.40 25.23
C GLN A 234 -50.38 -4.25 26.04
N GLN A 235 -49.10 -4.36 26.42
CA GLN A 235 -48.40 -3.32 27.18
C GLN A 235 -47.91 -2.16 26.29
N TYR A 236 -47.45 -2.46 25.08
CA TYR A 236 -46.91 -1.50 24.11
C TYR A 236 -47.67 -1.58 22.77
N PRO A 237 -48.88 -0.99 22.70
CA PRO A 237 -49.75 -1.10 21.52
C PRO A 237 -49.25 -0.27 20.32
N ASP A 238 -48.48 0.80 20.56
CA ASP A 238 -47.94 1.65 19.50
C ASP A 238 -46.73 1.00 18.82
N LYS A 239 -47.00 0.33 17.69
CA LYS A 239 -46.01 -0.35 16.85
C LYS A 239 -44.97 0.61 16.23
N VAL A 240 -45.24 1.91 16.14
CA VAL A 240 -44.30 2.90 15.59
C VAL A 240 -43.32 3.34 16.67
N LYS A 241 -43.82 3.57 17.89
CA LYS A 241 -43.01 3.97 19.04
C LYS A 241 -42.17 2.82 19.60
N THR A 242 -42.68 1.59 19.53
CA THR A 242 -42.04 0.39 20.10
C THR A 242 -41.95 -0.76 19.08
N PRO A 243 -41.11 -0.60 18.04
CA PRO A 243 -40.86 -1.66 17.06
C PRO A 243 -40.26 -2.92 17.72
N ILE A 244 -40.66 -4.08 17.20
CA ILE A 244 -40.11 -5.37 17.59
C ILE A 244 -39.50 -6.12 16.39
N ILE A 245 -38.31 -6.70 16.63
CA ILE A 245 -37.52 -7.45 15.66
C ILE A 245 -37.61 -8.95 15.97
N LEU A 246 -37.84 -9.75 14.93
CA LEU A 246 -37.83 -11.22 15.00
C LEU A 246 -36.83 -11.83 14.02
N VAL A 247 -36.31 -13.00 14.38
CA VAL A 247 -35.35 -13.77 13.57
C VAL A 247 -35.84 -15.22 13.46
N PRO A 248 -36.65 -15.57 12.45
CA PRO A 248 -37.28 -16.89 12.34
C PRO A 248 -36.34 -17.95 11.76
N THR A 249 -35.13 -18.11 12.33
CA THR A 249 -34.17 -19.13 11.85
C THR A 249 -34.58 -20.55 12.28
N SER A 250 -35.09 -20.70 13.51
CA SER A 250 -35.48 -22.01 14.09
C SER A 250 -36.95 -22.38 13.81
N TYR A 251 -37.83 -21.38 13.74
CA TYR A 251 -39.26 -21.51 13.44
C TYR A 251 -39.59 -20.98 12.03
N ASN A 252 -38.78 -21.38 11.05
CA ASN A 252 -38.82 -20.90 9.67
C ASN A 252 -40.03 -21.41 8.84
N SER A 253 -40.92 -22.21 9.45
CA SER A 253 -42.17 -22.66 8.82
C SER A 253 -43.27 -21.60 8.83
N VAL A 254 -43.09 -20.51 9.58
CA VAL A 254 -44.09 -19.45 9.75
C VAL A 254 -43.95 -18.39 8.66
N HIS A 255 -45.08 -17.91 8.15
CA HIS A 255 -45.10 -16.80 7.21
C HIS A 255 -44.92 -15.45 7.92
N GLU A 256 -44.16 -14.56 7.28
CA GLU A 256 -43.95 -13.19 7.77
C GLU A 256 -45.25 -12.38 8.00
N SER A 257 -46.31 -12.65 7.24
CA SER A 257 -47.62 -12.01 7.42
C SER A 257 -48.27 -12.40 8.74
N GLU A 258 -48.17 -13.68 9.12
CA GLU A 258 -48.69 -14.19 10.38
C GLU A 258 -47.95 -13.57 11.58
N LEU A 259 -46.63 -13.43 11.48
CA LEU A 259 -45.84 -12.73 12.50
C LEU A 259 -46.23 -11.24 12.61
N ALA A 260 -46.52 -10.59 11.48
CA ALA A 260 -46.94 -9.20 11.46
C ALA A 260 -48.34 -8.99 12.07
N GLU A 261 -49.27 -9.92 11.84
CA GLU A 261 -50.60 -9.97 12.47
C GLU A 261 -50.48 -10.08 14.00
N HIS A 262 -49.55 -10.90 14.49
CA HIS A 262 -49.26 -11.01 15.93
C HIS A 262 -48.50 -9.80 16.51
N GLY A 263 -48.04 -8.87 15.67
CA GLY A 263 -47.48 -7.60 16.13
C GLY A 263 -46.02 -7.33 15.78
N ALA A 264 -45.39 -8.17 14.97
CA ALA A 264 -44.01 -7.96 14.52
C ALA A 264 -43.86 -6.76 13.58
N ASN A 265 -42.71 -6.08 13.63
CA ASN A 265 -42.40 -4.95 12.73
C ASN A 265 -41.31 -5.30 11.72
N ILE A 266 -40.25 -5.96 12.18
CA ILE A 266 -39.06 -6.25 11.38
C ILE A 266 -38.77 -7.75 11.48
N ILE A 267 -38.55 -8.38 10.33
CA ILE A 267 -38.15 -9.79 10.24
C ILE A 267 -36.78 -9.85 9.58
N ILE A 268 -35.82 -10.46 10.29
CA ILE A 268 -34.44 -10.61 9.82
C ILE A 268 -34.18 -12.06 9.43
N HIS A 269 -33.79 -12.26 8.17
CA HIS A 269 -33.18 -13.48 7.69
C HIS A 269 -31.66 -13.38 7.88
N ALA A 270 -31.18 -13.88 9.02
CA ALA A 270 -29.88 -13.51 9.58
C ALA A 270 -28.64 -14.25 9.05
N ASN A 271 -28.78 -15.40 8.39
CA ASN A 271 -27.63 -16.23 7.98
C ASN A 271 -27.89 -17.17 6.78
N GLN A 272 -28.97 -16.95 6.03
CA GLN A 272 -29.42 -17.85 4.99
C GLN A 272 -28.55 -17.81 3.72
N LEU A 273 -27.99 -16.66 3.33
CA LEU A 273 -27.13 -16.52 2.15
C LEU A 273 -25.77 -17.20 2.34
N ILE A 274 -25.08 -16.97 3.47
CA ILE A 274 -23.77 -17.60 3.73
C ILE A 274 -23.91 -19.11 3.90
N ARG A 275 -25.00 -19.56 4.55
CA ARG A 275 -25.30 -20.99 4.72
C ARG A 275 -25.74 -21.65 3.42
N ALA A 276 -26.22 -20.90 2.43
CA ALA A 276 -26.46 -21.41 1.09
C ALA A 276 -25.18 -21.43 0.24
N ALA A 277 -24.32 -20.41 0.39
CA ALA A 277 -23.08 -20.29 -0.36
C ALA A 277 -22.08 -21.41 -0.02
N TYR A 278 -21.90 -21.70 1.27
CA TYR A 278 -20.88 -22.67 1.70
C TYR A 278 -21.10 -24.10 1.14
N PRO A 279 -22.30 -24.72 1.25
CA PRO A 279 -22.54 -26.03 0.63
C PRO A 279 -22.39 -26.03 -0.89
N ALA A 280 -22.79 -24.95 -1.57
CA ALA A 280 -22.62 -24.83 -3.02
C ALA A 280 -21.13 -24.80 -3.41
N MET A 281 -20.32 -24.02 -2.70
CA MET A 281 -18.87 -23.98 -2.92
C MET A 281 -18.20 -25.33 -2.61
N GLN A 282 -18.59 -26.00 -1.53
CA GLN A 282 -18.10 -27.33 -1.19
C GLN A 282 -18.44 -28.36 -2.27
N LYS A 283 -19.68 -28.34 -2.76
CA LYS A 283 -20.13 -29.24 -3.83
C LYS A 283 -19.30 -29.04 -5.10
N VAL A 284 -19.16 -27.79 -5.55
CA VAL A 284 -18.34 -27.44 -6.72
C VAL A 284 -16.89 -27.92 -6.55
N ALA A 285 -16.28 -27.66 -5.39
CA ALA A 285 -14.92 -28.10 -5.12
C ALA A 285 -14.77 -29.63 -5.11
N ALA A 286 -15.73 -30.35 -4.49
CA ALA A 286 -15.74 -31.81 -4.42
C ALA A 286 -15.91 -32.46 -5.81
N GLU A 287 -16.75 -31.88 -6.66
CA GLU A 287 -16.97 -32.38 -8.03
C GLU A 287 -15.76 -32.12 -8.92
N ILE A 288 -15.13 -30.93 -8.85
CA ILE A 288 -13.88 -30.64 -9.56
C ILE A 288 -12.79 -31.64 -9.16
N LEU A 289 -12.65 -31.89 -7.85
CA LEU A 289 -11.63 -32.82 -7.34
C LEU A 289 -11.91 -34.26 -7.78
N SER A 290 -13.17 -34.67 -7.77
CA SER A 290 -13.57 -36.03 -8.17
C SER A 290 -13.45 -36.26 -9.68
N ALA A 291 -13.72 -35.24 -10.50
CA ALA A 291 -13.66 -35.33 -11.95
C ALA A 291 -12.27 -35.00 -12.54
N GLY A 292 -11.37 -34.40 -11.75
CA GLY A 292 -10.04 -33.97 -12.19
C GLY A 292 -10.06 -32.79 -13.17
N ARG A 293 -11.21 -32.11 -13.32
CA ARG A 293 -11.44 -30.97 -14.22
C ARG A 293 -12.73 -30.26 -13.79
N SER A 294 -12.96 -29.05 -14.30
CA SER A 294 -14.11 -28.22 -13.90
C SER A 294 -15.32 -28.28 -14.82
N GLN A 295 -15.32 -29.15 -15.83
CA GLN A 295 -16.41 -29.19 -16.82
C GLN A 295 -17.75 -29.60 -16.19
N GLU A 296 -17.72 -30.49 -15.20
CA GLU A 296 -18.88 -31.07 -14.54
C GLU A 296 -19.70 -30.02 -13.78
N VAL A 297 -19.02 -28.96 -13.32
CA VAL A 297 -19.60 -27.87 -12.54
C VAL A 297 -19.92 -26.63 -13.36
N ASP A 298 -19.65 -26.62 -14.67
CA ASP A 298 -19.89 -25.46 -15.56
C ASP A 298 -21.36 -24.98 -15.51
N GLY A 299 -22.30 -25.91 -15.28
CA GLY A 299 -23.73 -25.60 -15.14
C GLY A 299 -24.14 -25.06 -13.75
N GLU A 300 -23.26 -25.19 -12.76
CA GLU A 300 -23.50 -24.79 -11.37
C GLU A 300 -22.80 -23.47 -11.01
N ILE A 301 -21.72 -23.13 -11.74
CA ILE A 301 -21.01 -21.86 -11.59
C ILE A 301 -21.61 -20.79 -12.50
N MET A 302 -21.60 -19.55 -12.03
CA MET A 302 -21.99 -18.42 -12.88
C MET A 302 -21.03 -18.38 -14.09
N PRO A 303 -21.54 -18.38 -15.34
CA PRO A 303 -20.68 -18.33 -16.51
C PRO A 303 -19.88 -17.02 -16.51
N ILE A 304 -18.56 -17.12 -16.71
CA ILE A 304 -17.66 -15.97 -16.85
C ILE A 304 -18.16 -15.03 -17.98
N LYS A 305 -18.87 -15.60 -18.97
CA LYS A 305 -19.51 -14.89 -20.10
C LYS A 305 -20.90 -14.32 -19.81
N GLN A 306 -21.18 -13.90 -18.58
CA GLN A 306 -22.12 -12.78 -18.33
C GLN A 306 -21.35 -11.47 -18.08
N GLU A 307 -20.31 -11.25 -18.87
CA GLU A 307 -20.03 -9.91 -19.37
C GLU A 307 -21.27 -9.44 -20.14
N PRO A 308 -21.73 -8.20 -19.97
CA PRO A 308 -22.26 -7.56 -21.14
C PRO A 308 -21.03 -7.32 -22.01
N LEU A 309 -20.90 -8.10 -23.08
CA LEU A 309 -19.85 -7.92 -24.07
C LEU A 309 -19.63 -6.41 -24.24
N PRO A 310 -18.40 -5.90 -24.08
CA PRO A 310 -18.14 -4.50 -24.34
C PRO A 310 -18.75 -4.18 -25.70
N MET A 311 -19.45 -3.05 -25.80
CA MET A 311 -20.10 -2.56 -27.03
C MET A 311 -19.19 -2.73 -28.26
N PHE A 312 -17.88 -2.73 -28.04
CA PHE A 312 -16.85 -3.20 -28.94
C PHE A 312 -16.23 -4.52 -28.46
N ILE A 313 -16.45 -5.62 -29.20
CA ILE A 313 -15.81 -6.92 -28.94
C ILE A 313 -14.60 -7.11 -29.85
N ILE A 314 -13.62 -7.86 -29.38
CA ILE A 314 -12.55 -8.40 -30.23
C ILE A 314 -12.94 -9.83 -30.61
N THR A 315 -13.17 -10.09 -31.89
CA THR A 315 -13.47 -11.44 -32.40
C THR A 315 -12.34 -11.96 -33.27
N VAL A 316 -12.01 -13.24 -33.13
CA VAL A 316 -11.05 -13.92 -34.00
C VAL A 316 -11.79 -14.43 -35.23
N VAL A 317 -11.29 -14.11 -36.42
CA VAL A 317 -11.77 -14.65 -37.70
C VAL A 317 -10.61 -15.38 -38.36
N SER A 318 -10.89 -16.56 -38.89
CA SER A 318 -9.97 -17.29 -39.77
C SER A 318 -10.59 -17.36 -41.15
N ASP A 319 -9.89 -16.81 -42.14
CA ASP A 319 -10.39 -16.74 -43.52
C ASP A 319 -9.24 -16.87 -44.52
N THR A 320 -9.58 -17.20 -45.76
CA THR A 320 -8.63 -17.26 -46.87
C THR A 320 -8.59 -15.91 -47.58
N ILE A 321 -7.43 -15.26 -47.50
CA ILE A 321 -7.17 -13.99 -48.16
C ILE A 321 -6.45 -14.27 -49.49
N VAL A 322 -7.05 -13.80 -50.58
CA VAL A 322 -6.50 -13.96 -51.93
C VAL A 322 -5.68 -12.72 -52.27
N LEU A 323 -4.39 -12.94 -52.53
CA LEU A 323 -3.50 -11.94 -53.11
C LEU A 323 -3.40 -12.21 -54.62
N PRO A 324 -3.74 -11.25 -55.48
CA PRO A 324 -3.55 -11.41 -56.92
C PRO A 324 -2.05 -11.28 -57.28
N PRO A 325 -1.61 -11.73 -58.46
CA PRO A 325 -0.20 -11.81 -58.82
C PRO A 325 0.49 -10.44 -58.89
N ASP A 326 -0.28 -9.38 -59.16
CA ASP A 326 0.19 -7.99 -59.15
C ASP A 326 0.53 -7.48 -57.75
N GLU A 327 0.15 -8.20 -56.69
CA GLU A 327 0.47 -7.87 -55.29
C GLU A 327 1.59 -8.74 -54.70
N PHE A 328 2.31 -9.51 -55.53
CA PHE A 328 3.45 -10.34 -55.11
C PHE A 328 4.74 -9.50 -55.01
N GLU A 329 4.70 -8.46 -54.18
CA GLU A 329 5.86 -7.62 -53.90
C GLU A 329 6.67 -8.17 -52.71
N PRO A 330 7.99 -8.44 -52.88
CA PRO A 330 8.86 -8.88 -51.79
C PRO A 330 8.82 -7.91 -50.60
N GLY A 331 8.63 -8.45 -49.39
CA GLY A 331 8.59 -7.66 -48.16
C GLY A 331 7.28 -6.92 -47.87
N LYS A 332 6.29 -6.88 -48.79
CA LYS A 332 5.00 -6.19 -48.57
C LYS A 332 3.78 -7.10 -48.37
N HIS A 333 3.98 -8.42 -48.40
CA HIS A 333 2.93 -9.43 -48.23
C HIS A 333 1.99 -9.18 -47.03
N ILE A 334 2.50 -8.83 -45.84
CA ILE A 334 1.68 -8.51 -44.66
C ILE A 334 0.79 -7.29 -44.89
N SER A 335 1.32 -6.26 -45.54
CA SER A 335 0.60 -5.02 -45.85
C SER A 335 -0.54 -5.27 -46.84
N HIS A 336 -0.31 -6.09 -47.87
CA HIS A 336 -1.34 -6.48 -48.83
C HIS A 336 -2.43 -7.33 -48.17
N VAL A 337 -2.07 -8.31 -47.33
CA VAL A 337 -3.02 -9.11 -46.55
C VAL A 337 -3.86 -8.23 -45.63
N ARG A 338 -3.24 -7.30 -44.90
CA ARG A 338 -3.92 -6.34 -44.01
C ARG A 338 -4.94 -5.49 -44.78
N ARG A 339 -4.56 -4.95 -45.94
CA ARG A 339 -5.47 -4.16 -46.78
C ARG A 339 -6.67 -4.98 -47.26
N ARG A 340 -6.43 -6.20 -47.76
CA ARG A 340 -7.50 -7.11 -48.23
C ARG A 340 -8.47 -7.48 -47.10
N ILE A 341 -7.97 -7.68 -45.88
CA ILE A 341 -8.84 -7.89 -44.70
C ILE A 341 -9.67 -6.64 -44.39
N GLN A 342 -9.06 -5.46 -44.42
CA GLN A 342 -9.79 -4.20 -44.17
C GLN A 342 -10.91 -3.99 -45.21
N GLU A 343 -10.62 -4.13 -46.51
CA GLU A 343 -11.60 -4.00 -47.60
C GLU A 343 -12.76 -5.01 -47.50
N LYS A 344 -12.45 -6.23 -47.03
CA LYS A 344 -13.43 -7.33 -46.93
C LYS A 344 -14.33 -7.18 -45.70
N TYR A 345 -13.81 -6.68 -44.58
CA TYR A 345 -14.51 -6.76 -43.30
C TYR A 345 -14.89 -5.41 -42.68
N VAL A 346 -14.06 -4.36 -42.77
CA VAL A 346 -14.33 -3.08 -42.10
C VAL A 346 -15.57 -2.41 -42.70
N ASP A 347 -16.38 -1.77 -41.83
CA ASP A 347 -17.67 -1.16 -42.15
C ASP A 347 -18.74 -2.15 -42.65
N ARG A 348 -18.54 -3.46 -42.44
CA ARG A 348 -19.53 -4.50 -42.76
C ARG A 348 -20.05 -5.18 -41.52
N VAL A 349 -21.31 -5.64 -41.60
CA VAL A 349 -21.91 -6.46 -40.56
C VAL A 349 -21.60 -7.92 -40.86
N ILE A 350 -20.91 -8.58 -39.92
CA ILE A 350 -20.79 -10.03 -39.93
C ILE A 350 -22.04 -10.60 -39.23
N PRO A 351 -22.85 -11.46 -39.90
CA PRO A 351 -24.02 -12.08 -39.30
C PRO A 351 -23.68 -12.76 -37.98
N ASP A 352 -24.55 -12.60 -36.99
CA ASP A 352 -24.41 -13.17 -35.63
C ASP A 352 -23.16 -12.70 -34.86
N VAL A 353 -22.40 -11.73 -35.41
CA VAL A 353 -21.16 -11.20 -34.83
C VAL A 353 -21.28 -9.69 -34.54
N GLY A 354 -21.62 -8.84 -35.52
CA GLY A 354 -21.79 -7.39 -35.34
C GLY A 354 -21.17 -6.54 -36.46
N LEU A 355 -21.20 -5.22 -36.31
CA LEU A 355 -20.60 -4.25 -37.25
C LEU A 355 -19.09 -4.16 -37.03
N VAL A 356 -18.28 -4.53 -38.01
CA VAL A 356 -16.81 -4.43 -37.89
C VAL A 356 -16.37 -2.97 -37.99
N VAL A 357 -15.62 -2.51 -36.99
CA VAL A 357 -15.13 -1.12 -36.87
C VAL A 357 -13.71 -1.01 -37.37
N ALA A 358 -12.86 -2.00 -37.06
CA ALA A 358 -11.47 -2.01 -37.48
C ALA A 358 -10.87 -3.42 -37.43
N LEU A 359 -9.82 -3.64 -38.22
CA LEU A 359 -8.88 -4.73 -37.99
C LEU A 359 -8.04 -4.40 -36.75
N TYR A 360 -8.05 -5.27 -35.74
CA TYR A 360 -7.25 -5.11 -34.53
C TYR A 360 -5.80 -5.53 -34.81
N ASP A 361 -5.57 -6.80 -35.17
CA ASP A 361 -4.28 -7.32 -35.58
C ASP A 361 -4.39 -8.62 -36.40
N ILE A 362 -3.26 -9.10 -36.91
CA ILE A 362 -3.13 -10.40 -37.59
C ILE A 362 -2.40 -11.33 -36.61
N ILE A 363 -3.02 -12.47 -36.28
CA ILE A 363 -2.47 -13.47 -35.35
C ILE A 363 -1.45 -14.35 -36.08
N ARG A 364 -1.83 -14.86 -37.25
CA ARG A 364 -1.00 -15.80 -38.02
C ARG A 364 -1.37 -15.75 -39.50
N ILE A 365 -0.36 -15.81 -40.35
CA ILE A 365 -0.46 -16.09 -41.78
C ILE A 365 0.20 -17.45 -42.00
N THR A 366 -0.48 -18.40 -42.65
CA THR A 366 0.13 -19.69 -43.03
C THR A 366 0.72 -19.62 -44.43
N ASP A 367 1.41 -20.69 -44.83
CA ASP A 367 1.82 -20.90 -46.21
C ASP A 367 0.65 -20.68 -47.18
N ALA A 368 0.97 -20.10 -48.33
CA ALA A 368 0.02 -19.75 -49.37
C ALA A 368 -0.02 -20.82 -50.45
N TYR A 369 -1.22 -21.21 -50.88
CA TYR A 369 -1.38 -22.04 -52.06
C TYR A 369 -1.46 -21.15 -53.30
N ILE A 370 -0.57 -21.36 -54.26
CA ILE A 370 -0.58 -20.62 -55.52
C ILE A 370 -1.48 -21.37 -56.51
N HIS A 371 -2.56 -20.73 -56.95
CA HIS A 371 -3.36 -21.23 -58.05
C HIS A 371 -2.93 -20.52 -59.35
N PRO A 372 -2.38 -21.24 -60.34
CA PRO A 372 -2.05 -20.66 -61.63
C PRO A 372 -3.32 -20.23 -62.39
N ALA A 373 -3.22 -19.18 -63.21
CA ALA A 373 -4.33 -18.69 -64.02
C ALA A 373 -4.48 -19.57 -65.27
N ASP A 374 -5.70 -20.02 -65.58
CA ASP A 374 -6.01 -20.65 -66.87
C ASP A 374 -6.37 -19.58 -67.90
N PHE A 375 -5.89 -19.75 -69.15
CA PHE A 375 -5.96 -18.78 -70.25
C PHE A 375 -7.37 -18.26 -70.63
N HIS A 376 -8.44 -18.82 -70.06
CA HIS A 376 -9.83 -18.55 -70.42
C HIS A 376 -10.73 -18.14 -69.25
N HIS A 377 -10.29 -17.23 -68.37
CA HIS A 377 -11.13 -16.38 -67.49
C HIS A 377 -10.98 -16.55 -65.95
N GLN A 378 -9.86 -17.05 -65.42
CA GLN A 378 -9.57 -16.90 -63.98
C GLN A 378 -8.26 -16.17 -63.73
N LYS A 379 -8.29 -15.12 -62.89
CA LYS A 379 -7.07 -14.52 -62.33
C LYS A 379 -6.55 -15.49 -61.26
N GLY A 380 -5.41 -16.15 -61.54
CA GLY A 380 -4.67 -16.91 -60.54
C GLY A 380 -4.27 -16.03 -59.35
N GLY A 381 -3.83 -16.62 -58.25
CA GLY A 381 -3.49 -15.86 -57.03
C GLY A 381 -2.91 -16.73 -55.93
N ALA A 382 -2.37 -16.08 -54.89
CA ALA A 382 -1.89 -16.74 -53.69
C ALA A 382 -3.00 -16.72 -52.65
N PHE A 383 -3.38 -17.90 -52.19
CA PHE A 383 -4.44 -18.14 -51.22
C PHE A 383 -3.80 -18.37 -49.86
N CYS A 384 -3.77 -17.33 -49.04
CA CYS A 384 -3.18 -17.37 -47.70
C CYS A 384 -4.29 -17.64 -46.68
N LYS A 385 -4.15 -18.67 -45.85
CA LYS A 385 -5.04 -18.84 -44.68
C LYS A 385 -4.54 -17.91 -43.58
N VAL A 386 -5.40 -17.00 -43.14
CA VAL A 386 -5.04 -15.96 -42.17
C VAL A 386 -5.98 -16.02 -40.99
N ALA A 387 -5.42 -16.01 -39.78
CA ALA A 387 -6.15 -15.78 -38.54
C ALA A 387 -5.87 -14.36 -38.07
N PHE A 388 -6.93 -13.57 -37.83
CA PHE A 388 -6.84 -12.16 -37.46
C PHE A 388 -7.95 -11.78 -36.49
N ARG A 389 -7.76 -10.67 -35.76
CA ARG A 389 -8.74 -10.17 -34.79
C ARG A 389 -9.40 -8.91 -35.33
N LEU A 390 -10.73 -8.84 -35.23
CA LEU A 390 -11.53 -7.68 -35.61
C LEU A 390 -12.08 -7.00 -34.37
N CYS A 391 -12.08 -5.67 -34.34
CA CYS A 391 -12.87 -4.87 -33.42
C CYS A 391 -14.28 -4.70 -34.01
N VAL A 392 -15.30 -5.13 -33.27
CA VAL A 392 -16.69 -5.23 -33.74
C VAL A 392 -17.63 -4.52 -32.78
N PHE A 393 -18.39 -3.56 -33.29
CA PHE A 393 -19.50 -2.92 -32.60
C PHE A 393 -20.72 -3.86 -32.56
N ARG A 394 -21.10 -4.29 -31.35
CA ARG A 394 -22.25 -5.16 -31.09
C ARG A 394 -22.94 -4.72 -29.78
N PRO A 395 -23.88 -3.76 -29.85
CA PRO A 395 -24.58 -3.27 -28.65
C PRO A 395 -25.54 -4.35 -28.13
N MET A 396 -25.78 -4.41 -26.81
CA MET A 396 -26.60 -5.44 -26.16
C MET A 396 -28.03 -4.98 -25.92
N VAL A 397 -29.01 -5.88 -26.01
CA VAL A 397 -30.40 -5.57 -25.63
C VAL A 397 -30.45 -5.11 -24.16
N GLY A 398 -31.08 -3.97 -23.90
CA GLY A 398 -31.15 -3.29 -22.61
C GLY A 398 -30.03 -2.28 -22.36
N GLU A 399 -28.96 -2.25 -23.18
CA GLU A 399 -27.88 -1.28 -23.07
C GLU A 399 -28.35 0.13 -23.42
N THR A 400 -27.81 1.13 -22.72
CA THR A 400 -28.08 2.55 -23.03
C THR A 400 -26.90 3.14 -23.79
N ILE A 401 -27.15 3.58 -25.02
CA ILE A 401 -26.17 4.28 -25.86
C ILE A 401 -26.44 5.77 -25.71
N VAL A 402 -25.42 6.54 -25.32
CA VAL A 402 -25.52 8.00 -25.24
C VAL A 402 -25.07 8.60 -26.58
N GLY A 403 -25.93 9.43 -27.16
CA GLY A 403 -25.63 10.22 -28.33
C GLY A 403 -25.73 11.71 -28.03
N VAL A 404 -25.01 12.51 -28.80
CA VAL A 404 -25.15 13.97 -28.80
C VAL A 404 -25.84 14.36 -30.09
N VAL A 405 -26.92 15.14 -30.01
CA VAL A 405 -27.57 15.70 -31.20
C VAL A 405 -26.58 16.60 -31.92
N ASP A 406 -26.24 16.26 -33.15
CA ASP A 406 -25.40 17.08 -34.02
C ASP A 406 -26.23 18.14 -34.72
N ARG A 407 -27.34 17.72 -35.34
CA ARG A 407 -28.26 18.61 -36.06
C ARG A 407 -29.67 18.01 -36.14
N SER A 408 -30.65 18.87 -36.28
CA SER A 408 -32.08 18.54 -36.40
C SER A 408 -32.61 18.98 -37.77
N THR A 409 -33.40 18.13 -38.42
CA THR A 409 -34.06 18.41 -39.70
C THR A 409 -35.54 18.02 -39.63
N ALA A 410 -36.34 18.46 -40.61
CA ALA A 410 -37.73 18.03 -40.72
C ALA A 410 -37.90 16.51 -40.91
N THR A 411 -36.84 15.79 -41.30
CA THR A 411 -36.86 14.33 -41.48
C THR A 411 -36.48 13.56 -40.21
N GLY A 412 -35.86 14.21 -39.22
CA GLY A 412 -35.37 13.54 -38.02
C GLY A 412 -34.16 14.22 -37.35
N LEU A 413 -33.45 13.46 -36.51
CA LEU A 413 -32.24 13.91 -35.81
C LEU A 413 -31.00 13.23 -36.37
N TYR A 414 -29.91 13.96 -36.50
CA TYR A 414 -28.58 13.39 -36.73
C TYR A 414 -27.78 13.46 -35.44
N VAL A 415 -27.18 12.33 -35.07
CA VAL A 415 -26.60 12.14 -33.75
C VAL A 415 -25.20 11.58 -33.85
N LYS A 416 -24.32 12.06 -32.97
CA LYS A 416 -22.96 11.55 -32.78
C LYS A 416 -22.99 10.55 -31.63
N LEU A 417 -22.59 9.31 -31.87
CA LEU A 417 -22.45 8.29 -30.83
C LEU A 417 -20.96 8.14 -30.48
N GLY A 418 -20.55 8.83 -29.42
CA GLY A 418 -19.14 8.95 -29.02
C GLY A 418 -18.25 9.56 -30.10
N SER A 419 -16.97 9.18 -30.13
CA SER A 419 -16.01 9.66 -31.13
C SER A 419 -16.04 8.87 -32.46
N TRP A 420 -16.80 7.78 -32.51
CA TRP A 420 -16.73 6.76 -33.57
C TRP A 420 -17.77 6.95 -34.67
N PHE A 421 -19.04 7.19 -34.32
CA PHE A 421 -20.11 7.38 -35.30
C PHE A 421 -20.51 8.84 -35.34
N LYS A 422 -20.25 9.50 -36.48
CA LYS A 422 -20.42 10.96 -36.62
C LYS A 422 -21.72 11.39 -37.31
N ASP A 423 -22.49 10.45 -37.88
CA ASP A 423 -23.64 10.78 -38.72
C ASP A 423 -24.78 9.73 -38.63
N VAL A 424 -25.24 9.41 -37.42
CA VAL A 424 -26.34 8.45 -37.22
C VAL A 424 -27.67 9.19 -37.38
N HIS A 425 -28.48 8.80 -38.37
CA HIS A 425 -29.79 9.39 -38.63
C HIS A 425 -30.91 8.65 -37.89
N ILE A 426 -31.74 9.41 -37.18
CA ILE A 426 -32.92 8.94 -36.46
C ILE A 426 -34.15 9.57 -37.10
N PRO A 427 -34.96 8.80 -37.83
CA PRO A 427 -36.18 9.30 -38.44
C PRO A 427 -37.14 9.88 -37.39
N TYR A 428 -37.90 10.92 -37.76
CA TYR A 428 -38.87 11.53 -36.84
C TYR A 428 -39.90 10.52 -36.29
N ALA A 429 -40.24 9.49 -37.07
CA ALA A 429 -41.16 8.43 -36.68
C ALA A 429 -40.66 7.60 -35.48
N ASP A 430 -39.36 7.60 -35.22
CA ASP A 430 -38.73 6.88 -34.11
C ASP A 430 -38.47 7.79 -32.88
N LEU A 431 -38.86 9.07 -32.95
CA LEU A 431 -38.81 9.98 -31.81
C LEU A 431 -39.94 9.69 -30.80
N LYS A 432 -39.76 10.17 -29.57
CA LYS A 432 -40.74 9.93 -28.50
C LYS A 432 -42.03 10.71 -28.75
N ASP A 433 -43.15 10.00 -28.77
CA ASP A 433 -44.49 10.56 -28.91
C ASP A 433 -45.05 11.09 -27.57
N PRO A 434 -45.76 12.25 -27.53
CA PRO A 434 -45.96 13.21 -28.61
C PRO A 434 -44.74 14.09 -28.89
N CYS A 435 -44.31 14.13 -30.16
CA CYS A 435 -43.27 15.04 -30.63
C CYS A 435 -43.79 16.01 -31.70
N LEU A 436 -43.29 17.25 -31.66
CA LEU A 436 -43.64 18.33 -32.56
C LEU A 436 -42.38 18.91 -33.18
N TYR A 437 -42.41 19.23 -34.47
CA TYR A 437 -41.36 19.98 -35.12
C TYR A 437 -41.72 21.47 -35.13
N ASP A 438 -40.85 22.28 -34.55
CA ASP A 438 -40.98 23.74 -34.62
C ASP A 438 -40.21 24.27 -35.84
N GLU A 439 -40.93 24.71 -36.86
CA GLU A 439 -40.38 25.29 -38.09
C GLU A 439 -39.59 26.59 -37.85
N GLN A 440 -39.87 27.35 -36.79
CA GLN A 440 -39.13 28.58 -36.51
C GLN A 440 -37.75 28.30 -35.91
N THR A 441 -37.67 27.38 -34.95
CA THR A 441 -36.40 27.02 -34.28
C THR A 441 -35.68 25.85 -34.95
N LYS A 442 -36.34 25.15 -35.89
CA LYS A 442 -35.87 23.92 -36.57
C LYS A 442 -35.56 22.77 -35.60
N LEU A 443 -36.26 22.72 -34.47
CA LEU A 443 -36.06 21.73 -33.41
C LEU A 443 -37.25 20.79 -33.28
N TRP A 444 -36.97 19.53 -33.00
CA TRP A 444 -37.97 18.61 -32.47
C TRP A 444 -38.16 18.84 -30.98
N ILE A 445 -39.42 18.76 -30.53
CA ILE A 445 -39.85 18.98 -29.15
C ILE A 445 -40.64 17.76 -28.70
N TRP A 446 -40.20 17.07 -27.65
CA TRP A 446 -40.96 16.01 -27.00
C TRP A 446 -41.76 16.56 -25.83
N GLN A 447 -43.08 16.41 -25.86
CA GLN A 447 -43.97 16.84 -24.79
C GLN A 447 -44.33 15.65 -23.91
N TYR A 448 -44.11 15.75 -22.59
CA TYR A 448 -44.43 14.68 -21.65
C TYR A 448 -45.14 15.20 -20.41
N LYS A 449 -45.97 14.35 -19.78
CA LYS A 449 -46.69 14.68 -18.55
C LYS A 449 -45.92 14.22 -17.32
N ARG A 450 -45.76 15.11 -16.35
CA ARG A 450 -45.42 14.82 -14.94
C ARG A 450 -46.71 14.79 -14.11
N GLU A 451 -46.65 14.26 -12.89
CA GLU A 451 -47.82 14.03 -11.99
C GLU A 451 -48.71 15.27 -11.80
N ASP A 452 -48.20 16.46 -12.09
CA ASP A 452 -48.81 17.77 -11.86
C ASP A 452 -48.57 18.84 -12.96
N ALA A 453 -47.84 18.54 -14.05
CA ALA A 453 -47.58 19.50 -15.15
C ALA A 453 -47.26 18.84 -16.52
N THR A 454 -47.43 19.58 -17.63
CA THR A 454 -46.91 19.16 -18.94
C THR A 454 -45.59 19.88 -19.20
N ASP A 455 -44.51 19.11 -19.35
CA ASP A 455 -43.16 19.60 -19.61
C ASP A 455 -42.74 19.34 -21.07
N SER A 456 -41.74 20.07 -21.56
CA SER A 456 -41.23 19.94 -22.94
C SER A 456 -39.72 19.79 -22.98
N PHE A 457 -39.24 18.75 -23.67
CA PHE A 457 -37.83 18.53 -23.96
C PHE A 457 -37.49 18.96 -25.39
N PHE A 458 -36.48 19.81 -25.55
CA PHE A 458 -36.04 20.31 -26.85
C PHE A 458 -34.79 19.56 -27.32
N TYR A 459 -34.84 18.91 -28.48
CA TYR A 459 -33.69 18.21 -29.08
C TYR A 459 -32.68 19.20 -29.71
N ARG A 460 -32.00 20.00 -28.89
CA ARG A 460 -31.04 21.02 -29.31
C ARG A 460 -29.71 20.39 -29.75
N PRO A 461 -28.99 20.97 -30.74
CA PRO A 461 -27.59 20.61 -30.98
C PRO A 461 -26.77 20.68 -29.68
N GLY A 462 -26.00 19.63 -29.40
CA GLY A 462 -25.27 19.47 -28.14
C GLY A 462 -26.06 18.81 -27.01
N ALA A 463 -27.38 18.60 -27.17
CA ALA A 463 -28.18 17.88 -26.19
C ALA A 463 -27.82 16.38 -26.20
N GLU A 464 -27.64 15.82 -25.01
CA GLU A 464 -27.47 14.38 -24.83
C GLU A 464 -28.82 13.67 -24.92
N ILE A 465 -28.82 12.55 -25.64
CA ILE A 465 -29.96 11.66 -25.79
C ILE A 465 -29.52 10.22 -25.56
N CYS A 466 -30.37 9.46 -24.89
CA CYS A 466 -30.08 8.10 -24.47
C CYS A 466 -30.96 7.10 -25.24
N PHE A 467 -30.33 6.13 -25.91
CA PHE A 467 -31.01 5.04 -26.62
C PHE A 467 -30.93 3.77 -25.82
N SER A 468 -32.07 3.22 -25.40
CA SER A 468 -32.11 1.85 -24.88
C SER A 468 -32.26 0.88 -26.05
N VAL A 469 -31.29 -0.01 -26.23
CA VAL A 469 -31.32 -1.05 -27.26
C VAL A 469 -32.45 -2.02 -26.95
N LYS A 470 -33.44 -2.14 -27.84
CA LYS A 470 -34.62 -3.01 -27.61
C LYS A 470 -34.48 -4.40 -28.21
N ALA A 471 -33.81 -4.49 -29.35
CA ALA A 471 -33.55 -5.74 -30.06
C ALA A 471 -32.31 -5.57 -30.94
N ILE A 472 -31.66 -6.67 -31.29
CA ILE A 472 -30.61 -6.73 -32.32
C ILE A 472 -31.14 -7.67 -33.40
N VAL A 473 -31.31 -7.16 -34.61
CA VAL A 473 -31.85 -7.95 -35.73
C VAL A 473 -30.86 -7.91 -36.89
N PHE A 474 -30.31 -9.07 -37.25
CA PHE A 474 -29.48 -9.22 -38.45
C PHE A 474 -30.38 -9.55 -39.63
N ASN A 475 -30.79 -8.54 -40.40
CA ASN A 475 -31.57 -8.77 -41.61
C ASN A 475 -30.64 -9.35 -42.70
N GLN A 476 -30.90 -10.60 -43.11
CA GLN A 476 -30.28 -11.14 -44.32
C GLN A 476 -30.83 -10.38 -45.52
N ARG A 477 -30.03 -9.46 -46.09
CA ARG A 477 -30.29 -9.03 -47.47
C ARG A 477 -30.03 -10.23 -48.38
N GLN A 478 -31.04 -10.61 -49.16
CA GLN A 478 -30.90 -11.58 -50.23
C GLN A 478 -29.88 -11.07 -51.27
N GLU A 479 -28.98 -11.98 -51.64
CA GLU A 479 -28.01 -11.98 -52.75
C GLU A 479 -26.71 -11.15 -52.57
N ALA A 480 -25.49 -11.66 -52.86
CA ALA A 480 -25.09 -12.73 -53.79
C ALA A 480 -23.97 -13.66 -53.23
N LYS A 481 -23.97 -14.90 -53.74
CA LYS A 481 -23.07 -16.02 -53.44
C LYS A 481 -21.57 -15.63 -53.37
N THR A 482 -20.87 -16.00 -52.29
CA THR A 482 -19.54 -16.67 -52.33
C THR A 482 -19.02 -17.01 -50.92
N GLY A 483 -18.88 -18.32 -50.67
CA GLY A 483 -18.10 -19.02 -49.62
C GLY A 483 -17.87 -18.37 -48.24
N LEU A 484 -18.67 -18.77 -47.25
CA LEU A 484 -18.32 -18.65 -45.82
C LEU A 484 -17.89 -20.03 -45.29
N ALA A 485 -16.68 -20.10 -44.72
CA ALA A 485 -16.05 -21.30 -44.20
C ALA A 485 -16.64 -21.73 -42.85
N GLN A 486 -16.75 -23.05 -42.67
CA GLN A 486 -17.19 -23.72 -41.45
C GLN A 486 -16.16 -23.58 -40.32
N VAL A 487 -16.65 -23.40 -39.09
CA VAL A 487 -15.88 -23.51 -37.85
C VAL A 487 -15.77 -25.00 -37.49
N VAL A 488 -14.55 -25.56 -37.48
CA VAL A 488 -14.29 -26.94 -37.06
C VAL A 488 -13.77 -26.96 -35.63
N THR A 489 -14.44 -27.74 -34.78
CA THR A 489 -13.97 -28.19 -33.46
C THR A 489 -13.45 -29.62 -33.59
N GLU A 490 -12.21 -29.91 -33.19
CA GLU A 490 -11.68 -31.27 -33.15
C GLU A 490 -11.21 -31.67 -31.74
N LYS A 491 -11.69 -32.83 -31.30
CA LYS A 491 -11.21 -33.67 -30.19
C LYS A 491 -10.70 -34.98 -30.79
N ASP A 492 -9.70 -35.54 -30.11
CA ASP A 492 -9.17 -36.92 -30.14
C ASP A 492 -8.23 -37.36 -31.28
N SER A 493 -6.97 -37.69 -30.91
CA SER A 493 -6.39 -39.03 -31.15
C SER A 493 -5.04 -39.23 -30.40
N LYS A 494 -4.75 -40.49 -30.08
CA LYS A 494 -3.70 -41.04 -29.19
C LYS A 494 -2.31 -41.18 -29.87
N GLY A 495 -1.21 -41.28 -29.07
CA GLY A 495 0.19 -41.56 -29.50
C GLY A 495 0.44 -42.98 -30.08
N PRO A 496 1.69 -43.44 -30.40
CA PRO A 496 2.87 -43.47 -29.50
C PRO A 496 4.33 -43.40 -30.11
N SER A 497 5.34 -43.35 -29.20
CA SER A 497 6.72 -43.93 -29.21
C SER A 497 7.90 -43.40 -30.08
N ALA A 498 9.06 -43.22 -29.43
CA ALA A 498 10.45 -42.92 -29.91
C ALA A 498 11.21 -44.20 -30.39
N PRO A 499 12.50 -44.23 -30.90
CA PRO A 499 13.73 -43.48 -30.51
C PRO A 499 14.80 -43.09 -31.61
N LEU A 500 15.88 -42.41 -31.17
CA LEU A 500 17.17 -41.88 -31.76
C LEU A 500 18.10 -42.91 -32.51
N PRO A 501 19.37 -42.64 -33.02
CA PRO A 501 20.26 -41.46 -33.32
C PRO A 501 21.09 -41.63 -34.69
N PRO A 502 22.40 -41.27 -34.89
CA PRO A 502 23.23 -40.03 -34.77
C PRO A 502 23.98 -39.62 -36.09
N MET A 503 24.65 -38.44 -36.17
CA MET A 503 25.93 -38.32 -36.91
C MET A 503 26.82 -37.11 -36.51
N GLN A 504 28.13 -37.36 -36.48
CA GLN A 504 29.25 -36.55 -35.97
C GLN A 504 29.93 -35.62 -37.01
N VAL A 505 30.39 -34.46 -36.53
CA VAL A 505 31.74 -33.80 -36.58
C VAL A 505 32.59 -33.77 -37.86
N LEU A 506 33.12 -32.57 -38.21
CA LEU A 506 34.53 -32.19 -38.53
C LEU A 506 34.54 -30.76 -39.15
N GLY A 507 35.45 -29.81 -38.88
CA GLY A 507 36.73 -29.84 -38.19
C GLY A 507 37.33 -28.43 -37.95
N SER A 508 38.47 -28.46 -37.29
CA SER A 508 39.31 -27.41 -36.67
C SER A 508 40.10 -26.48 -37.61
N VAL A 509 40.45 -25.27 -37.13
CA VAL A 509 41.81 -24.71 -37.24
C VAL A 509 42.14 -23.91 -35.97
N ALA A 510 43.31 -24.18 -35.39
CA ALA A 510 43.88 -23.55 -34.21
C ALA A 510 44.76 -22.35 -34.57
N GLY A 511 44.85 -21.38 -33.65
CA GLY A 511 45.86 -20.31 -33.60
C GLY A 511 45.93 -19.79 -32.16
N ASP A 512 47.03 -20.13 -31.50
CA ASP A 512 47.37 -19.82 -30.10
C ASP A 512 47.70 -18.32 -29.95
N ASP A 513 47.20 -17.68 -28.88
CA ASP A 513 47.96 -16.65 -28.15
C ASP A 513 47.34 -16.37 -26.76
N THR A 514 47.95 -17.02 -25.77
CA THR A 514 48.01 -16.74 -24.33
C THR A 514 47.09 -15.66 -23.74
N THR A 515 45.89 -16.07 -23.32
CA THR A 515 45.12 -15.40 -22.26
C THR A 515 44.67 -16.48 -21.27
N PRO A 516 44.75 -16.29 -19.93
CA PRO A 516 44.35 -17.34 -18.99
C PRO A 516 42.88 -17.68 -19.22
N LEU A 517 42.59 -18.94 -19.56
CA LEU A 517 41.25 -19.49 -19.60
C LEU A 517 40.61 -19.34 -18.21
N LEU A 518 39.63 -18.44 -18.09
CA LEU A 518 38.69 -18.41 -16.97
C LEU A 518 37.82 -19.68 -17.04
N PRO A 519 37.43 -20.27 -15.89
CA PRO A 519 36.91 -21.63 -15.81
C PRO A 519 35.63 -21.79 -16.63
N GLY A 520 35.69 -22.73 -17.58
CA GLY A 520 34.56 -23.15 -18.38
C GLY A 520 33.55 -23.97 -17.57
N SER A 521 32.29 -23.90 -18.02
CA SER A 521 31.20 -24.85 -17.75
C SER A 521 30.90 -25.17 -16.28
N GLU A 522 30.48 -24.18 -15.49
CA GLU A 522 29.60 -24.49 -14.35
C GLU A 522 28.16 -24.64 -14.83
N GLU A 523 27.50 -25.70 -14.40
CA GLU A 523 26.12 -26.07 -14.73
C GLU A 523 25.18 -24.89 -14.39
N PHE A 524 24.34 -24.48 -15.34
CA PHE A 524 23.34 -23.43 -15.12
C PHE A 524 22.38 -23.89 -14.00
N ILE A 525 22.29 -23.12 -12.91
CA ILE A 525 21.43 -23.47 -11.79
C ILE A 525 19.98 -23.18 -12.21
N PRO A 526 19.08 -24.18 -12.22
CA PRO A 526 17.68 -23.97 -12.55
C PRO A 526 17.01 -22.99 -11.59
N ASP A 527 15.97 -22.31 -12.06
CA ASP A 527 15.15 -21.46 -11.20
C ASP A 527 14.53 -22.26 -10.06
N THR A 528 14.46 -21.62 -8.89
CA THR A 528 13.84 -22.16 -7.70
C THR A 528 12.35 -22.32 -7.94
N LYS A 529 11.78 -23.49 -7.59
CA LYS A 529 10.36 -23.72 -7.78
C LYS A 529 9.54 -23.07 -6.66
N PRO A 530 8.33 -22.56 -6.94
CA PRO A 530 7.46 -21.95 -5.93
C PRO A 530 7.26 -22.80 -4.66
N GLU A 531 7.13 -24.12 -4.80
CA GLU A 531 6.93 -25.04 -3.68
C GLU A 531 8.12 -25.12 -2.70
N GLU A 532 9.32 -24.69 -3.11
CA GLU A 532 10.53 -24.70 -2.28
C GLU A 532 10.59 -23.52 -1.30
N ILE A 533 9.78 -22.48 -1.52
CA ILE A 533 9.79 -21.26 -0.70
C ILE A 533 9.34 -21.52 0.73
N LEU A 534 8.29 -22.32 0.96
CA LEU A 534 7.79 -22.60 2.31
C LEU A 534 8.85 -23.33 3.18
N PRO A 535 9.53 -24.40 2.69
CA PRO A 535 10.67 -24.97 3.38
C PRO A 535 11.79 -23.96 3.69
N ILE A 536 12.14 -23.08 2.74
CA ILE A 536 13.16 -22.05 2.92
C ILE A 536 12.76 -21.06 4.02
N TYR A 537 11.53 -20.55 3.97
CA TYR A 537 10.98 -19.64 4.96
C TYR A 537 11.02 -20.23 6.38
N ARG A 538 10.62 -21.50 6.53
CA ARG A 538 10.65 -22.21 7.82
C ARG A 538 12.09 -22.37 8.34
N SER A 539 13.03 -22.71 7.46
CA SER A 539 14.45 -22.85 7.82
C SER A 539 15.04 -21.53 8.31
N LEU A 540 14.86 -20.43 7.56
CA LEU A 540 15.34 -19.09 7.94
C LEU A 540 14.74 -18.62 9.28
N THR A 541 13.44 -18.84 9.46
CA THR A 541 12.72 -18.49 10.69
C THR A 541 13.23 -19.29 11.89
N SER A 542 13.48 -20.59 11.69
CA SER A 542 14.04 -21.45 12.74
C SER A 542 15.45 -21.02 13.11
N ALA A 543 16.28 -20.67 12.13
CA ALA A 543 17.64 -20.20 12.35
C ALA A 543 17.66 -18.87 13.11
N PHE A 544 16.81 -17.90 12.73
CA PHE A 544 16.73 -16.61 13.42
C PHE A 544 16.35 -16.76 14.90
N ARG A 545 15.44 -17.68 15.22
CA ARG A 545 14.99 -17.96 16.61
C ARG A 545 16.08 -18.51 17.53
N THR A 546 17.22 -18.95 16.99
CA THR A 546 18.37 -19.38 17.80
C THR A 546 19.17 -18.21 18.37
N ASP A 547 18.85 -16.97 17.96
CA ASP A 547 19.56 -15.75 18.33
C ASP A 547 21.03 -15.67 17.86
N ARG A 548 21.51 -16.64 17.08
CA ARG A 548 22.89 -16.67 16.55
C ARG A 548 23.27 -15.42 15.76
N THR A 549 22.31 -14.83 15.03
CA THR A 549 22.55 -13.66 14.17
C THR A 549 22.68 -12.35 14.97
N LYS A 550 22.40 -12.37 16.28
CA LYS A 550 22.46 -11.17 17.12
C LYS A 550 23.89 -10.78 17.50
N SER A 551 24.83 -11.72 17.57
CA SER A 551 26.21 -11.45 17.98
C SER A 551 26.95 -10.56 16.98
N LEU A 552 27.93 -9.79 17.45
CA LEU A 552 28.76 -8.97 16.57
C LEU A 552 29.65 -9.86 15.69
N GLU A 553 30.17 -10.92 16.29
CA GLU A 553 31.09 -11.88 15.69
C GLU A 553 30.46 -12.53 14.44
N TRP A 554 29.23 -13.05 14.54
CA TRP A 554 28.55 -13.68 13.40
C TRP A 554 28.34 -12.68 12.26
N ARG A 555 27.97 -11.42 12.58
CA ARG A 555 27.75 -10.39 11.56
C ARG A 555 29.05 -10.05 10.83
N LEU A 556 30.15 -9.89 11.55
CA LEU A 556 31.47 -9.65 10.96
C LEU A 556 31.93 -10.83 10.12
N GLU A 557 31.75 -12.07 10.58
CA GLU A 557 32.08 -13.28 9.82
C GLU A 557 31.33 -13.36 8.49
N GLN A 558 30.02 -13.04 8.48
CA GLN A 558 29.24 -13.04 7.23
C GLN A 558 29.64 -11.89 6.30
N LEU A 559 30.01 -10.72 6.84
CA LEU A 559 30.54 -9.60 6.04
C LEU A 559 31.91 -9.94 5.43
N ASP A 560 32.78 -10.59 6.19
CA ASP A 560 34.07 -11.10 5.70
C ASP A 560 33.87 -12.18 4.63
N ALA A 561 32.89 -13.08 4.80
CA ALA A 561 32.54 -14.07 3.80
C ALA A 561 32.04 -13.44 2.49
N LEU A 562 31.19 -12.40 2.58
CA LEU A 562 30.75 -11.63 1.41
C LEU A 562 31.93 -10.91 0.73
N GLU A 563 32.82 -10.31 1.51
CA GLU A 563 34.03 -9.65 0.99
C GLU A 563 34.92 -10.64 0.23
N ARG A 564 35.20 -11.82 0.82
CA ARG A 564 35.97 -12.90 0.18
C ARG A 564 35.31 -13.37 -1.10
N MET A 565 33.99 -13.63 -1.07
CA MET A 565 33.22 -14.02 -2.25
C MET A 565 33.42 -13.02 -3.40
N ILE A 566 33.34 -11.72 -3.10
CA ILE A 566 33.49 -10.68 -4.11
C ILE A 566 34.92 -10.61 -4.64
N ARG A 567 35.92 -10.61 -3.75
CA ARG A 567 37.33 -10.46 -4.15
C ARG A 567 37.86 -11.65 -4.94
N GLU A 568 37.53 -12.87 -4.52
CA GLU A 568 37.98 -14.11 -5.16
C GLU A 568 37.33 -14.31 -6.54
N ASN A 569 36.13 -13.75 -6.76
CA ASN A 569 35.33 -13.98 -7.97
C ASN A 569 35.13 -12.71 -8.83
N GLY A 570 35.97 -11.68 -8.64
CA GLY A 570 35.81 -10.40 -9.34
C GLY A 570 35.82 -10.50 -10.87
N ALA A 571 36.54 -11.47 -11.44
CA ALA A 571 36.53 -11.74 -12.89
C ALA A 571 35.16 -12.22 -13.39
N LEU A 572 34.51 -13.12 -12.64
CA LEU A 572 33.18 -13.64 -12.97
C LEU A 572 32.12 -12.54 -12.96
N PHE A 573 32.15 -11.64 -11.98
CA PHE A 573 31.22 -10.50 -11.93
C PHE A 573 31.38 -9.55 -13.13
N LYS A 574 32.63 -9.24 -13.51
CA LYS A 574 32.91 -8.41 -14.68
C LYS A 574 32.43 -9.07 -15.96
N GLN A 575 32.67 -10.37 -16.12
CA GLN A 575 32.21 -11.14 -17.26
C GLN A 575 30.68 -11.21 -17.35
N ALA A 576 30.00 -11.49 -16.23
CA ALA A 576 28.55 -11.59 -16.18
C ALA A 576 27.86 -10.29 -16.64
N MET A 577 28.36 -9.13 -16.21
CA MET A 577 27.83 -7.83 -16.63
C MET A 577 28.12 -7.50 -18.09
N LEU A 578 29.29 -7.92 -18.59
CA LEU A 578 29.65 -7.76 -19.99
C LEU A 578 28.71 -8.60 -20.88
N GLU A 579 28.35 -9.82 -20.45
CA GLU A 579 27.42 -10.68 -21.18
C GLU A 579 25.97 -10.18 -21.08
N ASP A 580 25.51 -9.72 -19.91
CA ASP A 580 24.12 -9.29 -19.71
C ASP A 580 23.82 -7.95 -20.41
N MET A 581 24.73 -6.97 -20.35
CA MET A 581 24.46 -5.59 -20.80
C MET A 581 25.62 -4.94 -21.54
N HIS A 582 26.70 -5.66 -21.84
CA HIS A 582 27.90 -5.10 -22.48
C HIS A 582 28.49 -3.92 -21.69
N VAL A 583 28.38 -3.97 -20.36
CA VAL A 583 29.00 -2.96 -19.49
C VAL A 583 30.50 -3.24 -19.44
N SER A 584 31.32 -2.19 -19.57
CA SER A 584 32.77 -2.33 -19.54
C SER A 584 33.22 -2.97 -18.21
N PRO A 585 34.28 -3.80 -18.19
CA PRO A 585 34.78 -4.41 -16.96
C PRO A 585 35.12 -3.39 -15.86
N LEU A 586 35.61 -2.21 -16.26
CA LEU A 586 35.92 -1.12 -15.34
C LEU A 586 34.65 -0.47 -14.76
N ASP A 587 33.63 -0.21 -15.60
CA ASP A 587 32.35 0.31 -15.10
C ASP A 587 31.66 -0.70 -14.18
N SER A 588 31.68 -1.99 -14.52
CA SER A 588 31.16 -3.05 -13.66
C SER A 588 31.83 -3.05 -12.29
N ASP A 589 33.15 -2.84 -12.25
CA ASP A 589 33.90 -2.79 -11.00
C ASP A 589 33.54 -1.55 -10.17
N VAL A 590 33.75 -0.36 -10.74
CA VAL A 590 33.64 0.92 -10.03
C VAL A 590 32.19 1.26 -9.69
N MET A 591 31.25 0.91 -10.57
CA MET A 591 29.85 1.32 -10.43
C MET A 591 28.98 0.28 -9.71
N GLN A 592 29.53 -0.89 -9.34
CA GLN A 592 28.79 -1.92 -8.60
C GLN A 592 29.64 -2.59 -7.52
N VAL A 593 30.68 -3.31 -7.92
CA VAL A 593 31.40 -4.23 -7.03
C VAL A 593 32.17 -3.47 -5.94
N SER A 594 32.94 -2.45 -6.35
CA SER A 594 33.72 -1.61 -5.45
C SER A 594 32.84 -0.84 -4.45
N LEU A 595 31.62 -0.48 -4.83
CA LEU A 595 30.65 0.15 -3.93
C LEU A 595 30.17 -0.79 -2.82
N VAL A 596 29.90 -2.06 -3.15
CA VAL A 596 29.53 -3.07 -2.15
C VAL A 596 30.70 -3.33 -1.20
N LEU A 597 31.93 -3.46 -1.72
CA LEU A 597 33.13 -3.60 -0.89
C LEU A 597 33.33 -2.40 0.05
N SER A 598 33.12 -1.18 -0.44
CA SER A 598 33.21 0.02 0.39
C SER A 598 32.18 0.04 1.52
N ASP A 599 30.96 -0.44 1.29
CA ASP A 599 29.93 -0.56 2.33
C ASP A 599 30.28 -1.66 3.34
N ILE A 600 30.85 -2.79 2.90
CA ILE A 600 31.33 -3.84 3.81
C ILE A 600 32.40 -3.31 4.76
N GLU A 601 33.40 -2.59 4.24
CA GLU A 601 34.46 -1.99 5.07
C GLU A 601 33.91 -0.98 6.08
N LEU A 602 32.94 -0.17 5.68
CA LEU A 602 32.27 0.75 6.59
C LEU A 602 31.55 0.01 7.72
N PHE A 603 30.77 -1.02 7.38
CA PHE A 603 30.08 -1.83 8.38
C PHE A 603 31.08 -2.49 9.32
N LYS A 604 32.16 -3.08 8.82
CA LYS A 604 33.22 -3.67 9.66
C LYS A 604 33.84 -2.65 10.62
N ALA A 605 34.02 -1.40 10.18
CA ALA A 605 34.60 -0.34 10.99
C ALA A 605 33.65 0.21 12.08
N ASP A 606 32.37 0.39 11.77
CA ASP A 606 31.45 1.19 12.62
C ASP A 606 30.31 0.38 13.25
N LEU A 607 30.11 -0.90 12.87
CA LEU A 607 28.99 -1.74 13.31
C LEU A 607 28.90 -1.90 14.83
N GLU A 608 30.02 -2.11 15.53
CA GLU A 608 30.03 -2.20 17.00
C GLU A 608 29.49 -0.90 17.63
N SER A 609 29.83 0.25 17.06
CA SER A 609 29.31 1.54 17.52
C SER A 609 27.81 1.70 17.25
N TRP A 610 27.31 1.21 16.12
CA TRP A 610 25.88 1.31 15.77
C TRP A 610 24.99 0.35 16.58
N MET A 611 25.55 -0.77 17.06
CA MET A 611 24.87 -1.72 17.94
C MET A 611 24.74 -1.23 19.39
N LYS A 612 25.53 -0.23 19.82
CA LYS A 612 25.50 0.26 21.21
C LYS A 612 24.17 0.97 21.54
N PRO A 613 23.62 0.78 22.75
CA PRO A 613 22.44 1.52 23.19
C PRO A 613 22.68 3.04 23.16
N GLU A 614 21.75 3.78 22.56
CA GLU A 614 21.78 5.24 22.55
C GLU A 614 21.00 5.78 23.77
N THR A 615 21.65 6.58 24.62
CA THR A 615 20.96 7.23 25.75
C THR A 615 20.23 8.49 25.29
N VAL A 616 18.93 8.58 25.57
CA VAL A 616 18.09 9.74 25.23
C VAL A 616 17.60 10.49 26.47
N SER A 617 17.33 11.78 26.32
CA SER A 617 16.94 12.64 27.45
C SER A 617 15.56 12.29 28.01
N SER A 618 15.48 12.12 29.33
CA SER A 618 14.25 11.95 30.10
C SER A 618 13.61 13.30 30.48
N ASN A 619 12.27 13.34 30.59
CA ASN A 619 11.55 14.51 31.11
C ASN A 619 11.42 14.48 32.64
N VAL A 620 10.86 15.53 33.25
CA VAL A 620 10.73 15.67 34.72
C VAL A 620 9.89 14.53 35.31
N LEU A 621 8.85 14.07 34.60
CA LEU A 621 7.92 13.05 35.08
C LEU A 621 8.52 11.63 35.02
N THR A 622 9.51 11.42 34.15
CA THR A 622 10.22 10.15 34.04
C THR A 622 11.46 10.08 34.93
N PHE A 623 11.92 11.17 35.53
CA PHE A 623 13.04 11.19 36.49
C PHE A 623 12.73 10.38 37.77
N PRO A 624 13.70 9.67 38.37
CA PRO A 624 15.10 9.48 37.97
C PRO A 624 15.32 8.33 36.96
N GLY A 625 14.40 8.15 36.02
CA GLY A 625 14.49 7.13 34.97
C GLY A 625 15.53 7.42 33.89
N LYS A 626 16.14 6.34 33.40
CA LYS A 626 17.05 6.32 32.25
C LYS A 626 16.27 5.85 31.02
N SER A 627 16.38 6.59 29.92
CA SER A 627 15.78 6.24 28.64
C SER A 627 16.87 5.87 27.63
N GLU A 628 16.73 4.73 26.98
CA GLU A 628 17.67 4.19 26.00
C GLU A 628 16.94 3.75 24.72
N LEU A 629 17.63 3.83 23.58
CA LEU A 629 17.21 3.24 22.31
C LEU A 629 18.15 2.09 21.99
N LEU A 630 17.59 0.89 21.80
CA LEU A 630 18.31 -0.31 21.40
C LEU A 630 18.01 -0.60 19.92
N ASN A 631 19.03 -0.93 19.14
CA ASN A 631 18.85 -1.42 17.77
C ASN A 631 18.77 -2.95 17.79
N GLU A 632 17.61 -3.50 17.45
CA GLU A 632 17.39 -4.94 17.35
C GLU A 632 17.13 -5.36 15.90
N PRO A 633 17.61 -6.54 15.45
CA PRO A 633 17.25 -7.06 14.13
C PRO A 633 15.73 -7.23 14.03
N LEU A 634 15.20 -7.02 12.83
CA LEU A 634 13.77 -7.18 12.56
C LEU A 634 13.34 -8.65 12.56
N GLY A 635 14.13 -9.54 11.97
CA GLY A 635 13.77 -10.95 11.82
C GLY A 635 14.33 -11.60 10.56
N VAL A 636 13.45 -12.25 9.82
CA VAL A 636 13.72 -12.75 8.47
C VAL A 636 13.22 -11.72 7.46
N VAL A 637 14.13 -11.22 6.62
CA VAL A 637 13.85 -10.16 5.65
C VAL A 637 14.04 -10.66 4.22
N VAL A 638 13.34 -10.04 3.26
CA VAL A 638 13.50 -10.33 1.82
C VAL A 638 14.14 -9.14 1.13
N VAL A 639 15.13 -9.39 0.28
CA VAL A 639 15.75 -8.40 -0.59
C VAL A 639 15.48 -8.79 -2.04
N TYR A 640 14.66 -8.00 -2.72
CA TYR A 640 14.46 -8.06 -4.17
C TYR A 640 15.39 -7.07 -4.87
N GLY A 641 16.36 -7.61 -5.60
CA GLY A 641 17.29 -6.85 -6.43
C GLY A 641 16.68 -6.42 -7.77
N ALA A 642 17.32 -5.43 -8.41
CA ALA A 642 16.99 -4.97 -9.76
C ALA A 642 18.10 -5.32 -10.75
N TRP A 643 17.74 -5.58 -12.01
CA TRP A 643 18.66 -6.10 -13.03
C TRP A 643 19.71 -5.09 -13.54
N ASN A 644 19.46 -3.78 -13.42
CA ASN A 644 20.26 -2.75 -14.07
C ASN A 644 21.63 -2.46 -13.40
N TYR A 645 21.72 -2.75 -12.10
CA TYR A 645 22.98 -2.83 -11.35
C TYR A 645 22.86 -4.02 -10.39
N ASN A 646 22.71 -5.23 -10.96
CA ASN A 646 22.25 -6.42 -10.24
C ASN A 646 23.10 -6.75 -9.00
N PHE A 647 24.42 -6.64 -9.07
CA PHE A 647 25.28 -6.87 -7.90
C PHE A 647 25.09 -5.79 -6.84
N LEU A 648 25.08 -4.52 -7.24
CA LEU A 648 24.93 -3.40 -6.30
C LEU A 648 23.57 -3.43 -5.59
N LEU A 649 22.49 -3.47 -6.37
CA LEU A 649 21.12 -3.32 -5.87
C LEU A 649 20.60 -4.59 -5.17
N THR A 650 21.31 -5.71 -5.30
CA THR A 650 21.05 -6.92 -4.53
C THR A 650 21.92 -6.99 -3.28
N LEU A 651 23.25 -6.82 -3.41
CA LEU A 651 24.18 -7.08 -2.31
C LEU A 651 24.30 -5.92 -1.32
N GLN A 652 24.13 -4.67 -1.76
CA GLN A 652 24.23 -3.51 -0.85
C GLN A 652 23.14 -3.51 0.25
N PRO A 653 21.85 -3.79 -0.05
CA PRO A 653 20.85 -3.99 1.01
C PRO A 653 21.14 -5.23 1.88
N VAL A 654 21.73 -6.29 1.31
CA VAL A 654 22.13 -7.50 2.05
C VAL A 654 23.21 -7.19 3.09
N VAL A 655 24.21 -6.35 2.75
CA VAL A 655 25.20 -5.83 3.73
C VAL A 655 24.48 -5.18 4.92
N GLY A 656 23.48 -4.34 4.63
CA GLY A 656 22.63 -3.72 5.63
C GLY A 656 21.89 -4.72 6.52
N ALA A 657 21.26 -5.71 5.91
CA ALA A 657 20.47 -6.72 6.60
C ALA A 657 21.33 -7.62 7.50
N ILE A 658 22.49 -8.06 7.01
CA ILE A 658 23.49 -8.82 7.78
C ILE A 658 24.02 -7.96 8.93
N GLY A 659 24.43 -6.73 8.64
CA GLY A 659 24.93 -5.81 9.66
C GLY A 659 23.89 -5.51 10.75
N ALA A 660 22.61 -5.45 10.42
CA ALA A 660 21.54 -5.32 11.41
C ALA A 660 21.24 -6.62 12.19
N GLY A 661 21.72 -7.77 11.73
CA GLY A 661 21.61 -9.07 12.40
C GLY A 661 20.40 -9.92 11.96
N ASN A 662 19.91 -9.72 10.73
CA ASN A 662 18.74 -10.43 10.19
C ASN A 662 19.13 -11.71 9.44
N CYS A 663 18.21 -12.66 9.38
CA CYS A 663 18.24 -13.69 8.33
C CYS A 663 17.68 -13.10 7.02
N VAL A 664 18.19 -13.53 5.87
CA VAL A 664 17.93 -12.88 4.58
C VAL A 664 17.55 -13.89 3.50
N LEU A 665 16.42 -13.66 2.83
CA LEU A 665 16.12 -14.24 1.53
C LEU A 665 16.47 -13.23 0.43
N ILE A 666 17.34 -13.62 -0.48
CA ILE A 666 17.87 -12.80 -1.56
C ILE A 666 17.23 -13.26 -2.87
N LYS A 667 16.57 -12.34 -3.58
CA LYS A 667 16.04 -12.57 -4.92
C LYS A 667 16.64 -11.57 -5.90
N PRO A 668 17.68 -11.94 -6.66
CA PRO A 668 18.30 -11.07 -7.65
C PRO A 668 17.35 -10.68 -8.80
N GLY A 669 17.78 -9.72 -9.64
CA GLY A 669 17.01 -9.28 -10.80
C GLY A 669 17.03 -10.29 -11.97
N ASP A 670 15.86 -10.83 -12.33
CA ASP A 670 15.73 -11.94 -13.30
C ASP A 670 16.23 -11.65 -14.72
N TYR A 671 16.27 -10.39 -15.15
CA TYR A 671 16.67 -10.04 -16.52
C TYR A 671 18.18 -10.07 -16.75
N ALA A 672 18.99 -9.89 -15.70
CA ALA A 672 20.45 -10.00 -15.77
C ALA A 672 20.86 -11.43 -15.42
N VAL A 673 20.61 -12.34 -16.38
CA VAL A 673 20.65 -13.80 -16.20
C VAL A 673 22.03 -14.26 -15.72
N ARG A 674 23.11 -13.78 -16.33
CA ARG A 674 24.48 -14.20 -15.95
C ARG A 674 24.85 -13.71 -14.56
N SER A 675 24.47 -12.49 -14.23
CA SER A 675 24.72 -11.90 -12.92
C SER A 675 23.94 -12.61 -11.82
N THR A 676 22.68 -12.97 -12.08
CA THR A 676 21.85 -13.77 -11.18
C THR A 676 22.42 -15.16 -10.98
N GLN A 677 22.87 -15.84 -12.05
CA GLN A 677 23.51 -17.14 -11.96
C GLN A 677 24.79 -17.11 -11.13
N ALA A 678 25.64 -16.10 -11.31
CA ALA A 678 26.83 -15.93 -10.47
C ALA A 678 26.47 -15.81 -8.98
N MET A 679 25.41 -15.08 -8.62
CA MET A 679 24.95 -15.00 -7.23
C MET A 679 24.36 -16.32 -6.72
N MET A 680 23.57 -17.02 -7.53
CA MET A 680 23.02 -18.35 -7.22
C MET A 680 24.12 -19.37 -6.95
N GLN A 681 25.23 -19.31 -7.70
CA GLN A 681 26.37 -20.22 -7.54
C GLN A 681 27.24 -19.87 -6.33
N LEU A 682 27.51 -18.59 -6.11
CA LEU A 682 28.50 -18.15 -5.14
C LEU A 682 27.95 -18.00 -3.72
N ILE A 683 26.76 -17.42 -3.53
CA ILE A 683 26.24 -17.16 -2.18
C ILE A 683 26.21 -18.44 -1.32
N PRO A 684 25.74 -19.61 -1.83
CA PRO A 684 25.75 -20.84 -1.05
C PRO A 684 27.12 -21.41 -0.66
N ARG A 685 28.18 -21.05 -1.39
CA ARG A 685 29.55 -21.53 -1.13
C ARG A 685 30.26 -20.74 -0.04
N TYR A 686 29.88 -19.47 0.15
CA TYR A 686 30.56 -18.56 1.06
C TYR A 686 29.76 -18.27 2.33
N MET A 687 28.43 -18.21 2.24
CA MET A 687 27.57 -17.71 3.32
C MET A 687 26.81 -18.82 4.05
N ASP A 688 26.45 -18.51 5.28
CA ASP A 688 25.63 -19.35 6.16
C ASP A 688 24.24 -19.64 5.57
N GLN A 689 24.07 -20.84 5.01
CA GLN A 689 22.82 -21.26 4.35
C GLN A 689 21.63 -21.45 5.29
N ASP A 690 21.83 -21.49 6.61
CA ASP A 690 20.71 -21.51 7.55
C ASP A 690 20.07 -20.13 7.67
N CYS A 691 20.85 -19.06 7.49
CA CYS A 691 20.43 -17.68 7.73
C CYS A 691 20.34 -16.84 6.45
N ILE A 692 21.04 -17.22 5.37
CA ILE A 692 21.13 -16.45 4.12
C ILE A 692 20.88 -17.37 2.94
N ARG A 693 19.77 -17.14 2.22
CA ARG A 693 19.37 -17.95 1.06
C ARG A 693 19.22 -17.08 -0.17
N VAL A 694 19.62 -17.59 -1.32
CA VAL A 694 19.42 -16.96 -2.63
C VAL A 694 18.49 -17.83 -3.47
N VAL A 695 17.55 -17.18 -4.17
CA VAL A 695 16.59 -17.83 -5.06
C VAL A 695 16.45 -17.04 -6.37
N SER A 696 16.22 -17.72 -7.48
CA SER A 696 15.95 -17.10 -8.79
C SER A 696 14.66 -17.63 -9.38
N GLY A 697 13.88 -16.76 -10.04
CA GLY A 697 12.63 -17.15 -10.67
C GLY A 697 11.70 -15.96 -10.91
N GLY A 698 10.79 -16.16 -11.85
CA GLY A 698 9.88 -15.12 -12.35
C GLY A 698 8.74 -14.72 -11.40
N PRO A 699 7.61 -14.21 -11.96
CA PRO A 699 6.48 -13.73 -11.17
C PRO A 699 5.87 -14.79 -10.24
N GLU A 700 5.76 -16.05 -10.67
CA GLU A 700 5.19 -17.14 -9.86
C GLU A 700 5.99 -17.39 -8.57
N LEU A 701 7.32 -17.41 -8.66
CA LEU A 701 8.19 -17.52 -7.48
C LEU A 701 8.06 -16.28 -6.59
N SER A 702 8.04 -15.09 -7.20
CA SER A 702 7.90 -13.83 -6.46
C SER A 702 6.57 -13.79 -5.69
N ASP A 703 5.50 -14.33 -6.26
CA ASP A 703 4.20 -14.47 -5.63
C ASP A 703 4.23 -15.45 -4.46
N ALA A 704 4.85 -16.61 -4.62
CA ALA A 704 5.02 -17.59 -3.55
C ALA A 704 5.84 -17.03 -2.37
N ILE A 705 6.88 -16.23 -2.63
CA ILE A 705 7.61 -15.51 -1.58
C ILE A 705 6.66 -14.60 -0.81
N LEU A 706 5.83 -13.82 -1.50
CA LEU A 706 4.92 -12.84 -0.89
C LEU A 706 3.71 -13.46 -0.17
N GLU A 707 3.57 -14.78 -0.13
CA GLU A 707 2.56 -15.51 0.64
C GLU A 707 2.94 -15.74 2.12
N HIS A 708 4.11 -15.27 2.55
CA HIS A 708 4.65 -15.49 3.89
C HIS A 708 4.90 -14.19 4.67
N GLU A 709 4.95 -14.30 6.01
CA GLU A 709 5.11 -13.19 6.95
C GLU A 709 6.59 -12.84 7.15
N TRP A 710 7.13 -12.04 6.24
CA TRP A 710 8.48 -11.48 6.37
C TRP A 710 8.46 -10.30 7.34
N GLN A 711 9.54 -10.12 8.12
CA GLN A 711 9.64 -8.98 9.05
C GLN A 711 10.03 -7.68 8.33
N LYS A 712 10.52 -7.77 7.09
CA LYS A 712 10.68 -6.64 6.18
C LYS A 712 10.82 -7.12 4.74
N ILE A 713 10.29 -6.33 3.79
CA ILE A 713 10.58 -6.49 2.36
C ILE A 713 11.32 -5.26 1.85
N PHE A 714 12.52 -5.46 1.30
CA PHE A 714 13.26 -4.44 0.56
C PHE A 714 13.12 -4.73 -0.93
N PHE A 715 12.67 -3.74 -1.71
CA PHE A 715 12.46 -3.91 -3.15
C PHE A 715 13.03 -2.74 -3.92
N THR A 716 13.83 -3.04 -4.94
CA THR A 716 14.23 -2.09 -5.98
C THR A 716 13.56 -2.45 -7.30
N GLY A 717 12.89 -1.49 -7.95
CA GLY A 717 12.32 -1.75 -9.28
C GLY A 717 11.29 -0.75 -9.76
N SER A 718 10.35 -1.21 -10.59
CA SER A 718 9.34 -0.31 -11.19
C SER A 718 8.22 0.05 -10.21
N PRO A 719 7.61 1.25 -10.31
CA PRO A 719 6.46 1.61 -9.48
C PRO A 719 5.27 0.65 -9.58
N ASN A 720 5.05 0.02 -10.74
CA ASN A 720 3.95 -0.93 -10.92
C ASN A 720 4.15 -2.19 -10.09
N VAL A 721 5.36 -2.77 -10.11
CA VAL A 721 5.68 -3.95 -9.29
C VAL A 721 5.77 -3.58 -7.81
N GLY A 722 6.29 -2.39 -7.48
CA GLY A 722 6.32 -1.89 -6.10
C GLY A 722 4.94 -1.83 -5.46
N ARG A 723 3.90 -1.41 -6.21
CA ARG A 723 2.50 -1.45 -5.73
C ARG A 723 2.03 -2.86 -5.44
N ILE A 724 2.30 -3.81 -6.33
CA ILE A 724 1.92 -5.23 -6.15
C ILE A 724 2.57 -5.81 -4.89
N ILE A 725 3.87 -5.55 -4.69
CA ILE A 725 4.59 -6.00 -3.50
C ILE A 725 3.99 -5.38 -2.24
N TYR A 726 3.71 -4.08 -2.25
CA TYR A 726 3.17 -3.39 -1.08
C TYR A 726 1.76 -3.86 -0.72
N GLU A 727 0.91 -4.11 -1.72
CA GLU A 727 -0.42 -4.70 -1.53
C GLU A 727 -0.35 -6.06 -0.84
N LYS A 728 0.57 -6.93 -1.28
CA LYS A 728 0.77 -8.25 -0.66
C LYS A 728 1.39 -8.16 0.74
N ALA A 729 2.35 -7.25 0.94
CA ALA A 729 2.97 -7.00 2.23
C ALA A 729 1.97 -6.50 3.29
N ALA A 730 0.98 -5.70 2.87
CA ALA A 730 -0.04 -5.15 3.76
C ALA A 730 -0.88 -6.23 4.46
N LYS A 731 -1.09 -7.38 3.80
CA LYS A 731 -1.79 -8.55 4.37
C LYS A 731 -1.16 -9.02 5.69
N PHE A 732 0.15 -8.88 5.82
CA PHE A 732 0.94 -9.32 6.98
C PHE A 732 1.42 -8.17 7.86
N LEU A 733 1.02 -6.93 7.56
CA LEU A 733 1.59 -5.71 8.16
C LEU A 733 3.12 -5.63 8.04
N THR A 734 3.67 -6.26 7.00
CA THR A 734 5.11 -6.27 6.75
C THR A 734 5.58 -4.89 6.30
N PRO A 735 6.53 -4.24 7.01
CA PRO A 735 7.09 -2.97 6.56
C PRO A 735 7.90 -3.15 5.28
N CYS A 736 7.81 -2.19 4.37
CA CYS A 736 8.58 -2.19 3.13
C CYS A 736 9.59 -1.03 3.08
N THR A 737 10.68 -1.25 2.35
CA THR A 737 11.46 -0.16 1.73
C THR A 737 11.35 -0.35 0.23
N LEU A 738 10.80 0.65 -0.47
CA LEU A 738 10.58 0.61 -1.92
C LEU A 738 11.47 1.65 -2.57
N GLU A 739 12.47 1.21 -3.34
CA GLU A 739 13.34 2.04 -4.16
C GLU A 739 12.83 1.99 -5.61
N LEU A 740 12.09 3.01 -6.03
CA LEU A 740 11.39 3.02 -7.31
C LEU A 740 11.96 4.05 -8.28
N GLY A 741 11.49 4.01 -9.52
CA GLY A 741 11.89 4.94 -10.57
C GLY A 741 11.10 6.25 -10.62
N GLY A 742 11.33 7.00 -11.69
CA GLY A 742 10.60 8.23 -11.99
C GLY A 742 11.36 9.10 -13.00
N LYS A 743 10.73 10.19 -13.44
CA LYS A 743 11.37 11.10 -14.41
C LYS A 743 12.18 12.17 -13.68
N SER A 744 13.44 11.89 -13.41
CA SER A 744 14.34 12.81 -12.70
C SER A 744 14.70 14.03 -13.56
N PRO A 745 14.25 15.26 -13.21
CA PRO A 745 14.52 16.46 -14.00
C PRO A 745 15.96 16.91 -13.90
N CYS A 746 16.48 17.53 -14.97
CA CYS A 746 17.75 18.23 -14.97
C CYS A 746 17.57 19.65 -15.51
N ILE A 747 17.72 20.64 -14.63
CA ILE A 747 17.58 22.05 -14.97
C ILE A 747 18.97 22.62 -15.24
N VAL A 748 19.15 23.31 -16.37
CA VAL A 748 20.40 23.99 -16.73
C VAL A 748 20.15 25.48 -16.87
N ASP A 749 20.72 26.25 -15.96
CA ASP A 749 20.62 27.71 -15.90
C ASP A 749 21.56 28.40 -16.89
N ALA A 750 21.23 29.63 -17.26
CA ALA A 750 22.03 30.50 -18.13
C ALA A 750 23.48 30.69 -17.63
N THR A 751 23.69 30.58 -16.31
CA THR A 751 25.02 30.73 -15.68
C THR A 751 25.84 29.45 -15.62
N ALA A 752 25.34 28.33 -16.15
CA ALA A 752 26.02 27.05 -16.11
C ALA A 752 27.28 27.03 -17.01
N ASP A 753 28.35 26.39 -16.52
CA ASP A 753 29.51 26.04 -17.34
C ASP A 753 29.11 24.94 -18.33
N LEU A 754 28.94 25.27 -19.60
CA LEU A 754 28.44 24.35 -20.62
C LEU A 754 29.36 23.14 -20.83
N THR A 755 30.67 23.30 -20.71
CA THR A 755 31.64 22.22 -20.93
C THR A 755 31.54 21.19 -19.81
N ILE A 756 31.58 21.64 -18.56
CA ILE A 756 31.44 20.76 -17.39
C ILE A 756 30.04 20.17 -17.34
N THR A 757 29.02 20.97 -17.62
CA THR A 757 27.61 20.55 -17.64
C THR A 757 27.38 19.45 -18.65
N ALA A 758 27.86 19.61 -19.90
CA ALA A 758 27.71 18.60 -20.94
C ALA A 758 28.40 17.28 -20.55
N ARG A 759 29.65 17.31 -20.06
CA ARG A 759 30.39 16.12 -19.60
C ARG A 759 29.62 15.36 -18.52
N ARG A 760 29.18 16.07 -17.48
CA ARG A 760 28.45 15.47 -16.35
C ARG A 760 27.06 14.98 -16.74
N LEU A 761 26.36 15.73 -17.59
CA LEU A 761 25.05 15.36 -18.12
C LEU A 761 25.13 14.12 -19.00
N VAL A 762 26.07 14.06 -19.95
CA VAL A 762 26.26 12.90 -20.84
C VAL A 762 26.60 11.65 -20.03
N TRP A 763 27.57 11.74 -19.12
CA TRP A 763 27.91 10.63 -18.24
C TRP A 763 26.71 10.16 -17.41
N GLY A 764 26.01 11.09 -16.75
CA GLY A 764 24.83 10.77 -15.94
C GLY A 764 23.62 10.28 -16.74
N ALA A 765 23.45 10.69 -17.99
CA ALA A 765 22.28 10.29 -18.79
C ALA A 765 22.48 8.98 -19.54
N LEU A 766 23.74 8.62 -19.85
CA LEU A 766 24.11 7.52 -20.75
C LEU A 766 24.94 6.40 -20.12
N ALA A 767 25.48 6.55 -18.90
CA ALA A 767 26.10 5.43 -18.20
C ALA A 767 25.14 4.22 -18.13
N SER A 768 25.67 3.01 -18.36
CA SER A 768 24.86 1.78 -18.52
C SER A 768 23.72 1.92 -19.55
N ALA A 769 23.98 2.64 -20.65
CA ALA A 769 23.00 3.00 -21.69
C ALA A 769 21.75 3.71 -21.14
N GLY A 770 21.89 4.47 -20.05
CA GLY A 770 20.79 5.19 -19.42
C GLY A 770 19.80 4.31 -18.66
N GLN A 771 20.18 3.09 -18.26
CA GLN A 771 19.34 2.19 -17.47
C GLN A 771 19.54 2.44 -15.96
N THR A 772 19.23 3.65 -15.51
CA THR A 772 19.50 4.09 -14.12
C THR A 772 18.33 4.90 -13.57
N CYS A 773 17.79 4.52 -12.41
CA CYS A 773 16.62 5.19 -11.79
C CYS A 773 16.87 6.68 -11.48
N VAL A 774 18.13 7.04 -11.20
CA VAL A 774 18.55 8.41 -10.92
C VAL A 774 19.15 9.13 -12.14
N ARG A 775 19.06 8.61 -13.36
CA ARG A 775 19.57 9.33 -14.53
C ARG A 775 18.86 10.68 -14.68
N PRO A 776 19.51 11.74 -15.20
CA PRO A 776 18.81 12.86 -15.82
C PRO A 776 17.87 12.34 -16.90
N ASP A 777 16.57 12.32 -16.62
CA ASP A 777 15.60 11.71 -17.52
C ASP A 777 15.17 12.67 -18.62
N TYR A 778 15.07 13.96 -18.29
CA TYR A 778 14.85 15.04 -19.25
C TYR A 778 15.57 16.32 -18.82
N VAL A 779 15.82 17.20 -19.78
CA VAL A 779 16.58 18.45 -19.58
C VAL A 779 15.69 19.66 -19.84
N LEU A 780 15.63 20.56 -18.86
CA LEU A 780 15.07 21.91 -19.00
C LEU A 780 16.24 22.90 -19.02
N VAL A 781 16.51 23.54 -20.14
CA VAL A 781 17.65 24.46 -20.29
C VAL A 781 17.19 25.89 -20.57
N HIS A 782 17.86 26.89 -20.02
CA HIS A 782 17.51 28.28 -20.27
C HIS A 782 17.70 28.62 -21.76
N GLU A 783 16.72 29.29 -22.38
CA GLU A 783 16.65 29.51 -23.83
C GLU A 783 17.90 30.20 -24.41
N SER A 784 18.54 31.09 -23.64
CA SER A 784 19.75 31.81 -24.07
C SER A 784 20.98 30.93 -24.31
N ILE A 785 20.99 29.70 -23.80
CA ILE A 785 22.11 28.76 -23.92
C ILE A 785 21.70 27.40 -24.53
N GLY A 786 20.41 27.19 -24.81
CA GLY A 786 19.86 25.88 -25.21
C GLY A 786 20.54 25.25 -26.42
N ASP A 787 20.66 25.98 -27.53
CA ASP A 787 21.29 25.46 -28.75
C ASP A 787 22.80 25.17 -28.53
N ARG A 788 23.48 26.02 -27.75
CA ARG A 788 24.90 25.84 -27.42
C ARG A 788 25.11 24.59 -26.58
N LEU A 789 24.29 24.37 -25.55
CA LEU A 789 24.34 23.16 -24.73
C LEU A 789 24.14 21.91 -25.59
N VAL A 790 23.12 21.90 -26.47
CA VAL A 790 22.84 20.75 -27.35
C VAL A 790 24.05 20.42 -28.23
N GLN A 791 24.73 21.42 -28.80
CA GLN A 791 25.94 21.17 -29.58
C GLN A 791 27.10 20.66 -28.71
N THR A 792 27.32 21.22 -27.52
CA THR A 792 28.35 20.72 -26.60
C THR A 792 28.08 19.28 -26.17
N VAL A 793 26.83 18.92 -25.87
CA VAL A 793 26.43 17.55 -25.55
C VAL A 793 26.72 16.60 -26.71
N LYS A 794 26.44 17.00 -27.97
CA LYS A 794 26.81 16.20 -29.15
C LYS A 794 28.32 15.96 -29.24
N SER A 795 29.12 17.01 -29.05
CA SER A 795 30.59 16.89 -29.05
C SER A 795 31.09 15.99 -27.93
N THR A 796 30.50 16.07 -26.74
CA THR A 796 30.86 15.22 -25.60
C THR A 796 30.48 13.76 -25.82
N VAL A 797 29.33 13.45 -26.43
CA VAL A 797 28.98 12.05 -26.79
C VAL A 797 30.07 11.46 -27.70
N LYS A 798 30.51 12.23 -28.70
CA LYS A 798 31.60 11.84 -29.60
C LYS A 798 32.95 11.73 -28.88
N GLU A 799 33.24 12.61 -27.92
CA GLU A 799 34.44 12.52 -27.07
C GLU A 799 34.45 11.21 -26.26
N PHE A 800 33.32 10.82 -25.67
CA PHE A 800 33.26 9.65 -24.79
C PHE A 800 33.21 8.33 -25.55
N TYR A 801 32.48 8.28 -26.67
CA TYR A 801 32.16 7.02 -27.34
C TYR A 801 32.69 6.93 -28.77
N GLY A 802 33.37 7.95 -29.29
CA GLY A 802 33.89 8.00 -30.65
C GLY A 802 32.84 8.41 -31.70
N GLU A 803 33.20 8.27 -32.98
CA GLU A 803 32.31 8.59 -34.11
C GLU A 803 31.11 7.64 -34.19
N ASP A 804 31.33 6.36 -33.89
CA ASP A 804 30.32 5.33 -33.84
C ASP A 804 30.24 4.72 -32.42
N PRO A 805 29.29 5.17 -31.58
CA PRO A 805 29.11 4.63 -30.25
C PRO A 805 28.77 3.13 -30.23
N LYS A 806 28.36 2.52 -31.35
CA LYS A 806 28.10 1.08 -31.43
C LYS A 806 29.37 0.26 -31.22
N GLU A 807 30.47 0.70 -31.80
CA GLU A 807 31.78 0.04 -31.71
C GLU A 807 32.55 0.42 -30.43
N SER A 808 32.00 1.32 -29.62
CA SER A 808 32.64 1.76 -28.39
C SER A 808 32.61 0.66 -27.32
N PRO A 809 33.76 0.27 -26.73
CA PRO A 809 33.78 -0.68 -25.61
C PRO A 809 33.24 -0.07 -24.31
N TRP A 810 32.99 1.24 -24.30
CA TRP A 810 32.51 2.00 -23.14
C TRP A 810 30.99 2.25 -23.16
N PHE A 811 30.31 1.83 -24.23
CA PHE A 811 28.86 2.04 -24.37
C PHE A 811 28.11 0.71 -24.22
N ALA A 812 27.23 0.65 -23.23
CA ALA A 812 26.44 -0.54 -22.90
C ALA A 812 25.32 -0.83 -23.91
N ARG A 813 24.58 -1.92 -23.70
CA ARG A 813 23.39 -2.33 -24.44
C ARG A 813 22.16 -2.32 -23.55
N VAL A 814 21.00 -2.23 -24.18
CA VAL A 814 19.72 -2.42 -23.48
C VAL A 814 19.60 -3.89 -23.08
N ILE A 815 19.16 -4.16 -21.85
CA ILE A 815 19.21 -5.50 -21.23
C ILE A 815 18.60 -6.64 -22.07
N ASN A 816 17.56 -6.37 -22.86
CA ASN A 816 16.92 -7.37 -23.71
C ASN A 816 16.07 -6.74 -24.82
N GLN A 817 15.62 -7.57 -25.77
CA GLN A 817 14.80 -7.14 -26.90
C GLN A 817 13.47 -6.50 -26.48
N ARG A 818 12.83 -6.97 -25.40
CA ARG A 818 11.59 -6.36 -24.89
C ARG A 818 11.83 -4.91 -24.46
N ASN A 819 12.92 -4.64 -23.74
CA ASN A 819 13.28 -3.29 -23.33
C ASN A 819 13.77 -2.45 -24.51
N PHE A 820 14.45 -3.06 -25.48
CA PHE A 820 14.78 -2.40 -26.75
C PHE A 820 13.50 -1.91 -27.45
N ASP A 821 12.51 -2.78 -27.64
CA ASP A 821 11.23 -2.44 -28.28
C ASP A 821 10.49 -1.35 -27.49
N ARG A 822 10.54 -1.40 -26.14
CA ARG A 822 9.97 -0.37 -25.27
C ARG A 822 10.64 1.00 -25.48
N VAL A 823 11.97 1.06 -25.40
CA VAL A 823 12.75 2.29 -25.51
C VAL A 823 12.60 2.89 -26.90
N THR A 824 12.71 2.08 -27.94
CA THR A 824 12.56 2.53 -29.33
C THR A 824 11.14 2.98 -29.64
N GLY A 825 10.13 2.35 -29.03
CA GLY A 825 8.74 2.79 -29.11
C GLY A 825 8.49 4.19 -28.51
N LEU A 826 9.42 4.78 -27.75
CA LEU A 826 9.29 6.13 -27.19
C LEU A 826 9.57 7.25 -28.22
N PHE A 827 10.11 6.91 -29.39
CA PHE A 827 10.39 7.87 -30.46
C PHE A 827 9.14 8.43 -31.14
N ASP A 828 8.09 7.61 -31.15
CA ASP A 828 6.82 7.81 -31.82
C ASP A 828 6.33 9.28 -31.72
N GLY A 829 6.43 10.00 -32.85
CA GLY A 829 5.98 11.39 -32.99
C GLY A 829 7.03 12.46 -32.69
N SER A 830 8.30 12.09 -32.53
CA SER A 830 9.42 13.00 -32.21
C SER A 830 10.66 12.78 -33.09
N GLU A 831 10.56 11.98 -34.15
CA GLU A 831 11.69 11.62 -35.03
C GLU A 831 12.28 12.82 -35.76
N ASP A 832 11.46 13.81 -36.13
CA ASP A 832 11.88 15.07 -36.75
C ASP A 832 12.65 15.99 -35.79
N LEU A 833 12.55 15.76 -34.48
CA LEU A 833 13.21 16.56 -33.44
C LEU A 833 14.56 15.96 -33.01
N MET A 834 14.95 14.81 -33.57
CA MET A 834 16.20 14.14 -33.23
C MET A 834 17.39 14.86 -33.87
N VAL A 835 18.30 15.37 -33.04
CA VAL A 835 19.49 16.11 -33.47
C VAL A 835 20.78 15.30 -33.35
N LEU A 836 20.69 14.10 -32.77
CA LEU A 836 21.72 13.07 -32.66
C LEU A 836 21.02 11.70 -32.51
N GLY A 837 21.60 10.65 -33.09
CA GLY A 837 21.07 9.28 -33.00
C GLY A 837 19.82 9.06 -33.86
N GLY A 838 18.91 8.22 -33.37
CA GLY A 838 17.63 7.93 -34.00
C GLY A 838 17.51 6.55 -34.66
N PRO A 839 16.32 6.21 -35.21
CA PRO A 839 15.94 4.83 -35.58
C PRO A 839 16.85 4.12 -36.57
N LYS A 840 17.57 4.88 -37.41
CA LYS A 840 18.36 4.33 -38.54
C LYS A 840 19.64 3.61 -38.11
N THR A 841 20.16 3.90 -36.91
CA THR A 841 21.44 3.36 -36.43
C THR A 841 21.25 2.35 -35.30
N MET A 842 20.03 1.87 -35.08
CA MET A 842 19.71 0.88 -34.05
C MET A 842 19.96 -0.55 -34.54
N ASP A 843 20.23 -1.43 -33.58
CA ASP A 843 20.38 -2.85 -33.86
C ASP A 843 19.67 -3.65 -32.77
N ARG A 844 18.58 -4.30 -33.17
CA ARG A 844 17.72 -5.08 -32.27
C ARG A 844 18.39 -6.37 -31.83
N ASP A 845 19.24 -6.97 -32.65
CA ASP A 845 19.87 -8.26 -32.37
C ASP A 845 20.93 -8.10 -31.27
N THR A 846 21.68 -7.00 -31.31
CA THR A 846 22.64 -6.63 -30.26
C THR A 846 22.04 -5.77 -29.15
N CYS A 847 20.73 -5.51 -29.19
CA CYS A 847 20.01 -4.60 -28.27
C CYS A 847 20.67 -3.20 -28.15
N TYR A 848 21.25 -2.71 -29.24
CA TYR A 848 21.93 -1.43 -29.32
C TYR A 848 20.96 -0.29 -29.69
N VAL A 849 20.84 0.69 -28.79
CA VAL A 849 20.15 1.95 -29.04
C VAL A 849 21.19 3.08 -28.95
N PRO A 850 21.36 3.90 -30.01
CA PRO A 850 22.37 4.97 -30.02
C PRO A 850 22.02 6.07 -29.01
N PRO A 851 23.02 6.77 -28.45
CA PRO A 851 22.80 8.04 -27.76
C PRO A 851 21.93 8.98 -28.61
N THR A 852 20.75 9.31 -28.12
CA THR A 852 19.76 10.07 -28.90
C THR A 852 19.36 11.34 -28.17
N ILE A 853 19.47 12.48 -28.85
CA ILE A 853 19.06 13.79 -28.31
C ILE A 853 17.81 14.24 -29.07
N ILE A 854 16.72 14.48 -28.35
CA ILE A 854 15.45 14.94 -28.90
C ILE A 854 15.26 16.39 -28.46
N ASN A 855 15.41 17.35 -29.37
CA ASN A 855 15.40 18.77 -29.04
C ASN A 855 14.05 19.41 -29.39
N PHE A 856 13.22 19.63 -28.36
CA PHE A 856 11.92 20.29 -28.51
C PHE A 856 12.01 21.81 -28.57
N ARG A 857 13.21 22.37 -28.34
CA ARG A 857 13.46 23.82 -28.26
C ARG A 857 12.40 24.47 -27.36
N THR A 858 11.66 25.46 -27.83
CA THR A 858 10.65 26.19 -27.05
C THR A 858 9.24 25.56 -27.11
N ASP A 859 9.04 24.43 -27.79
CA ASP A 859 7.72 23.78 -27.93
C ASP A 859 7.36 22.93 -26.69
N LYS A 860 6.97 23.63 -25.62
CA LYS A 860 6.62 23.04 -24.32
C LYS A 860 5.41 22.12 -24.40
N GLN A 861 4.46 22.41 -25.28
CA GLN A 861 3.24 21.62 -25.43
C GLN A 861 3.56 20.26 -26.05
N ARG A 862 4.34 20.25 -27.14
CA ARG A 862 4.80 19.02 -27.77
C ARG A 862 5.73 18.24 -26.85
N PHE A 863 6.62 18.91 -26.12
CA PHE A 863 7.46 18.27 -25.10
C PHE A 863 6.62 17.56 -24.04
N ALA A 864 5.62 18.24 -23.47
CA ALA A 864 4.77 17.67 -22.43
C ALA A 864 3.90 16.51 -22.92
N ALA A 865 3.47 16.52 -24.19
CA ALA A 865 2.63 15.49 -24.80
C ALA A 865 3.42 14.30 -25.38
N ALA A 866 4.72 14.47 -25.64
CA ALA A 866 5.54 13.45 -26.26
C ALA A 866 5.58 12.16 -25.42
N LYS A 867 5.63 11.01 -26.09
CA LYS A 867 5.65 9.68 -25.46
C LYS A 867 6.86 9.48 -24.56
N VAL A 868 8.02 10.00 -24.98
CA VAL A 868 9.25 10.06 -24.17
C VAL A 868 9.08 10.82 -22.85
N MET A 869 8.03 11.64 -22.72
CA MET A 869 7.70 12.37 -21.49
C MET A 869 6.57 11.75 -20.65
N GLN A 870 5.88 10.72 -21.13
CA GLN A 870 4.76 10.08 -20.41
C GLN A 870 5.20 9.00 -19.42
N MET A 871 6.35 8.37 -19.67
CA MET A 871 6.89 7.31 -18.80
C MET A 871 8.40 7.49 -18.61
N GLU A 872 8.96 6.81 -17.62
CA GLU A 872 10.41 6.76 -17.41
C GLU A 872 11.12 6.17 -18.63
N ILE A 873 12.17 6.85 -19.11
CA ILE A 873 12.84 6.45 -20.36
C ILE A 873 13.63 5.18 -20.13
N PHE A 874 14.48 5.17 -19.10
CA PHE A 874 15.34 4.04 -18.73
C PHE A 874 16.08 3.45 -19.95
N GLY A 875 16.74 4.35 -20.68
CA GLY A 875 17.41 4.11 -21.96
C GLY A 875 18.17 5.36 -22.43
N PRO A 876 18.92 5.31 -23.55
CA PRO A 876 19.89 6.33 -23.91
C PRO A 876 19.27 7.52 -24.67
N LEU A 877 18.11 7.99 -24.20
CA LEU A 877 17.39 9.12 -24.81
C LEU A 877 17.47 10.35 -23.89
N ILE A 878 17.77 11.51 -24.46
CA ILE A 878 17.91 12.80 -23.77
C ILE A 878 16.95 13.81 -24.41
N PRO A 879 15.70 13.90 -23.95
CA PRO A 879 14.78 14.93 -24.39
C PRO A 879 15.13 16.27 -23.73
N VAL A 880 15.17 17.33 -24.52
CA VAL A 880 15.58 18.68 -24.12
C VAL A 880 14.48 19.68 -24.47
N CYS A 881 14.09 20.52 -23.51
CA CYS A 881 13.14 21.62 -23.70
C CYS A 881 13.71 22.92 -23.12
N TYR A 882 13.39 24.04 -23.76
CA TYR A 882 13.90 25.36 -23.38
C TYR A 882 12.89 26.07 -22.49
N TYR A 883 13.42 26.72 -21.46
CA TYR A 883 12.66 27.51 -20.50
C TYR A 883 13.19 28.95 -20.48
N LYS A 884 12.36 29.88 -20.01
CA LYS A 884 12.68 31.29 -19.84
C LYS A 884 12.75 31.67 -18.37
N ASP A 885 11.70 31.34 -17.61
CA ASP A 885 11.58 31.69 -16.20
C ASP A 885 11.69 30.44 -15.31
N PHE A 886 12.56 30.46 -14.29
CA PHE A 886 12.77 29.28 -13.43
C PHE A 886 11.49 28.78 -12.74
N SER A 887 10.54 29.66 -12.44
CA SER A 887 9.25 29.29 -11.86
C SER A 887 8.48 28.29 -12.72
N GLU A 888 8.60 28.38 -14.05
CA GLU A 888 7.91 27.45 -14.95
C GLU A 888 8.50 26.03 -14.89
N CYS A 889 9.80 25.91 -14.64
CA CYS A 889 10.43 24.62 -14.39
C CYS A 889 9.90 24.00 -13.09
N VAL A 890 9.79 24.82 -12.04
CA VAL A 890 9.26 24.39 -10.75
C VAL A 890 7.82 23.89 -10.90
N ASP A 891 6.96 24.64 -11.57
CA ASP A 891 5.56 24.26 -11.78
C ASP A 891 5.43 23.02 -12.67
N PHE A 892 6.22 22.92 -13.74
CA PHE A 892 6.26 21.75 -14.61
C PHE A 892 6.64 20.47 -13.87
N ILE A 893 7.62 20.56 -12.96
CA ILE A 893 8.08 19.43 -12.15
C ILE A 893 7.04 19.06 -11.09
N ARG A 894 6.47 20.06 -10.39
CA ARG A 894 5.44 19.83 -9.35
C ARG A 894 4.13 19.27 -9.87
N SER A 895 3.81 19.51 -11.15
CA SER A 895 2.63 18.91 -11.79
C SER A 895 2.74 17.41 -12.05
N ARG A 896 3.91 16.80 -11.77
CA ARG A 896 4.22 15.39 -12.02
C ARG A 896 4.53 14.66 -10.72
N PRO A 897 4.48 13.30 -10.72
CA PRO A 897 4.86 12.52 -9.56
C PRO A 897 6.29 12.82 -9.11
N SER A 898 6.52 12.90 -7.79
CA SER A 898 7.82 13.20 -7.20
C SER A 898 8.91 12.23 -7.69
N PRO A 899 9.99 12.72 -8.32
CA PRO A 899 11.04 11.87 -8.85
C PRO A 899 12.01 11.40 -7.75
N LEU A 900 12.75 10.32 -8.05
CA LEU A 900 13.79 9.81 -7.16
C LEU A 900 14.94 10.83 -7.00
N ALA A 901 15.34 11.49 -8.08
CA ALA A 901 16.37 12.51 -8.08
C ALA A 901 15.93 13.78 -8.81
N SER A 902 16.52 14.93 -8.48
CA SER A 902 16.44 16.14 -9.29
C SER A 902 17.78 16.87 -9.34
N TYR A 903 18.04 17.55 -10.46
CA TYR A 903 19.33 18.15 -10.75
C TYR A 903 19.23 19.61 -11.17
N LEU A 904 20.17 20.42 -10.70
CA LEU A 904 20.34 21.82 -11.11
C LEU A 904 21.79 22.09 -11.50
N PHE A 905 22.04 22.58 -12.71
CA PHE A 905 23.30 23.19 -13.10
C PHE A 905 23.16 24.71 -13.08
N SER A 906 23.80 25.37 -12.11
CA SER A 906 23.77 26.82 -11.96
C SER A 906 24.92 27.30 -11.08
N SER A 907 25.37 28.54 -11.30
CA SER A 907 26.23 29.27 -10.38
C SER A 907 25.46 30.21 -9.43
N ASP A 908 24.20 30.57 -9.75
CA ASP A 908 23.36 31.50 -8.98
C ASP A 908 22.97 30.94 -7.59
N PRO A 909 23.40 31.58 -6.47
CA PRO A 909 23.02 31.19 -5.12
C PRO A 909 21.51 31.21 -4.86
N THR A 910 20.77 32.17 -5.43
CA THR A 910 19.33 32.35 -5.19
C THR A 910 18.53 31.23 -5.82
N MET A 911 18.87 30.87 -7.06
CA MET A 911 18.26 29.76 -7.77
C MET A 911 18.57 28.42 -7.08
N LYS A 912 19.81 28.22 -6.61
CA LYS A 912 20.18 27.02 -5.83
C LYS A 912 19.34 26.87 -4.57
N GLU A 913 19.12 27.96 -3.83
CA GLU A 913 18.32 27.91 -2.61
C GLU A 913 16.84 27.67 -2.92
N THR A 914 16.31 28.33 -3.95
CA THR A 914 14.94 28.14 -4.41
C THR A 914 14.70 26.70 -4.86
N PHE A 915 15.64 26.10 -5.61
CA PHE A 915 15.59 24.70 -6.04
C PHE A 915 15.48 23.74 -4.86
N LYS A 916 16.29 23.94 -3.82
CA LYS A 916 16.29 23.08 -2.62
C LYS A 916 14.92 23.00 -1.96
N HIS A 917 14.28 24.14 -1.76
CA HIS A 917 13.01 24.21 -1.02
C HIS A 917 11.79 23.99 -1.90
N SER A 918 11.90 24.18 -3.22
CA SER A 918 10.73 24.19 -4.09
C SER A 918 10.44 22.83 -4.73
N ILE A 919 11.45 22.00 -4.99
CA ILE A 919 11.27 20.74 -5.71
C ILE A 919 11.28 19.57 -4.74
N HIS A 920 10.18 18.82 -4.71
CA HIS A 920 10.08 17.59 -3.91
C HIS A 920 10.65 16.43 -4.70
N SER A 921 11.73 15.82 -4.21
CA SER A 921 12.35 14.61 -4.77
C SER A 921 13.03 13.82 -3.66
N GLY A 922 13.35 12.54 -3.91
CA GLY A 922 14.07 11.71 -2.94
C GLY A 922 15.46 12.27 -2.61
N SER A 923 16.19 12.69 -3.66
CA SER A 923 17.49 13.35 -3.53
C SER A 923 17.64 14.49 -4.51
N GLN A 924 18.59 15.38 -4.23
CA GLN A 924 18.90 16.54 -5.05
C GLN A 924 20.40 16.69 -5.22
N ALA A 925 20.86 17.07 -6.41
CA ALA A 925 22.26 17.44 -6.61
C ALA A 925 22.42 18.67 -7.49
N ILE A 926 23.33 19.56 -7.06
CA ILE A 926 23.68 20.78 -7.78
C ILE A 926 25.02 20.57 -8.47
N ASN A 927 25.05 20.87 -9.77
CA ASN A 927 26.20 20.72 -10.67
C ASN A 927 26.75 19.29 -10.80
N GLY A 928 26.06 18.24 -10.36
CA GLY A 928 26.60 16.88 -10.33
C GLY A 928 25.56 15.78 -10.32
N PRO A 929 25.03 15.34 -11.49
CA PRO A 929 24.10 14.23 -11.56
C PRO A 929 24.72 12.92 -11.10
N GLN A 930 23.91 12.07 -10.45
CA GLN A 930 24.28 10.77 -9.88
C GLN A 930 25.41 10.72 -8.84
N PHE A 931 26.15 11.81 -8.59
CA PHE A 931 27.27 11.80 -7.63
C PHE A 931 26.81 11.60 -6.18
N PHE A 932 25.59 12.01 -5.83
CA PHE A 932 25.07 11.83 -4.46
C PHE A 932 24.85 10.35 -4.10
N SER A 933 24.41 9.52 -5.05
CA SER A 933 24.23 8.07 -4.84
C SER A 933 25.56 7.31 -4.80
N ARG A 934 26.68 8.02 -5.02
CA ARG A 934 28.04 7.50 -5.13
C ARG A 934 29.05 8.36 -4.37
N SER A 935 28.59 9.22 -3.46
CA SER A 935 29.42 10.18 -2.74
C SER A 935 30.52 9.51 -1.91
N ARG A 936 30.33 8.22 -1.59
CA ARG A 936 31.28 7.35 -0.89
C ARG A 936 32.48 6.87 -1.74
N ILE A 937 32.40 6.90 -3.07
CA ILE A 937 33.48 6.39 -3.94
C ILE A 937 34.77 7.21 -3.79
N TYR A 938 34.67 8.49 -3.40
CA TYR A 938 35.80 9.41 -3.49
C TYR A 938 36.45 9.79 -2.15
N VAL A 939 35.71 9.77 -1.03
CA VAL A 939 36.21 10.09 0.32
C VAL A 939 35.26 9.45 1.34
N ARG A 940 35.76 8.81 2.41
CA ARG A 940 34.95 8.43 3.59
C ARG A 940 34.45 9.73 4.26
N PRO A 941 33.19 10.14 4.07
CA PRO A 941 32.69 11.35 4.74
C PRO A 941 32.40 11.01 6.22
N PRO A 942 32.49 11.99 7.13
CA PRO A 942 32.11 11.78 8.53
C PRO A 942 30.61 11.52 8.72
N ASP A 943 29.77 11.99 7.78
CA ASP A 943 28.32 11.83 7.78
C ASP A 943 27.84 11.29 6.43
N ASP A 944 26.94 10.32 6.47
CA ASP A 944 26.36 9.68 5.30
C ASP A 944 25.09 10.39 4.80
N LEU A 945 24.85 10.31 3.49
CA LEU A 945 23.56 10.69 2.90
C LEU A 945 22.64 9.46 2.81
N PRO A 946 21.38 9.54 3.26
CA PRO A 946 20.40 8.50 2.99
C PRO A 946 20.04 8.53 1.51
N PHE A 947 19.92 7.35 0.90
CA PHE A 947 19.38 7.19 -0.44
C PHE A 947 17.99 6.57 -0.34
N GLY A 948 16.99 7.20 -0.95
CA GLY A 948 15.61 6.75 -0.95
C GLY A 948 14.67 7.67 -1.72
N GLY A 949 13.52 7.13 -2.12
CA GLY A 949 12.46 7.86 -2.82
C GLY A 949 11.46 8.56 -1.89
N THR A 950 10.55 9.31 -2.50
CA THR A 950 9.37 9.87 -1.82
C THR A 950 8.13 9.80 -2.72
N GLY A 951 6.99 9.39 -2.16
CA GLY A 951 5.75 9.23 -2.91
C GLY A 951 5.88 8.16 -4.00
N ALA A 952 5.65 8.54 -5.27
CA ALA A 952 5.67 7.61 -6.39
C ALA A 952 7.05 7.02 -6.71
N SER A 953 8.13 7.69 -6.28
CA SER A 953 9.50 7.21 -6.43
C SER A 953 9.95 6.27 -5.31
N GLY A 954 9.10 6.03 -4.30
CA GLY A 954 9.41 5.10 -3.22
C GLY A 954 9.21 5.69 -1.82
N PHE A 955 9.55 4.87 -0.83
CA PHE A 955 9.62 5.26 0.59
C PHE A 955 10.57 4.35 1.36
N GLY A 956 11.09 4.88 2.47
CA GLY A 956 12.24 4.30 3.16
C GLY A 956 13.55 4.79 2.55
N SER A 957 14.65 4.49 3.21
CA SER A 957 15.99 4.88 2.75
C SER A 957 17.04 3.93 3.28
N TYR A 958 18.16 3.82 2.57
CA TYR A 958 19.30 3.00 2.95
C TYR A 958 20.63 3.71 2.57
N HIS A 959 21.73 2.94 2.53
CA HIS A 959 23.15 3.30 2.41
C HIS A 959 23.85 3.49 3.77
N GLY A 960 25.01 2.83 3.94
CA GLY A 960 25.82 2.85 5.17
C GLY A 960 24.99 2.70 6.45
N LYS A 961 25.12 3.64 7.39
CA LYS A 961 24.36 3.59 8.66
C LYS A 961 22.84 3.51 8.44
N TYR A 962 22.30 4.17 7.41
CA TYR A 962 20.87 4.10 7.12
C TYR A 962 20.44 2.71 6.63
N SER A 963 21.32 1.92 6.01
CA SER A 963 21.04 0.51 5.75
C SER A 963 20.89 -0.27 7.06
N PHE A 964 21.79 -0.05 8.04
CA PHE A 964 21.68 -0.68 9.36
C PHE A 964 20.36 -0.31 10.06
N GLU A 965 19.99 0.97 10.04
CA GLU A 965 18.73 1.45 10.62
C GLU A 965 17.51 0.94 9.85
N CYS A 966 17.57 0.87 8.51
CA CYS A 966 16.51 0.36 7.64
C CYS A 966 16.10 -1.07 8.00
N PHE A 967 17.05 -1.89 8.42
CA PHE A 967 16.87 -3.30 8.80
C PHE A 967 16.89 -3.54 10.32
N SER A 968 16.78 -2.48 11.14
CA SER A 968 16.71 -2.56 12.60
C SER A 968 15.41 -1.97 13.15
N HIS A 969 14.93 -2.51 14.26
CA HIS A 969 13.93 -1.87 15.10
C HIS A 969 14.60 -1.05 16.20
N LYS A 970 14.25 0.24 16.31
CA LYS A 970 14.66 1.10 17.44
C LYS A 970 13.73 0.88 18.63
N LYS A 971 14.10 -0.02 19.53
CA LYS A 971 13.34 -0.32 20.75
C LYS A 971 13.62 0.71 21.84
N ALA A 972 12.58 1.42 22.29
CA ALA A 972 12.66 2.32 23.43
C ALA A 972 12.61 1.55 24.76
N VAL A 973 13.58 1.80 25.63
CA VAL A 973 13.64 1.22 26.99
C VAL A 973 13.69 2.34 28.01
N LEU A 974 12.69 2.37 28.89
CA LEU A 974 12.65 3.27 30.06
C LEU A 974 12.84 2.44 31.33
N SER A 975 13.97 2.64 32.00
CA SER A 975 14.30 2.00 33.27
C SER A 975 14.14 3.01 34.41
N ARG A 976 13.26 2.73 35.37
CA ARG A 976 13.02 3.59 36.54
C ARG A 976 13.32 2.86 37.83
N PRO A 977 14.11 3.45 38.75
CA PRO A 977 14.23 2.89 40.09
C PRO A 977 12.95 3.16 40.89
N THR A 978 12.65 2.28 41.83
CA THR A 978 11.48 2.37 42.73
C THR A 978 11.74 3.22 43.98
N ILE A 979 12.93 3.82 44.11
CA ILE A 979 13.40 4.50 45.32
C ILE A 979 12.90 5.96 45.43
N LEU A 980 12.59 6.59 44.29
CA LEU A 980 12.13 7.99 44.23
C LEU A 980 10.88 8.05 43.35
N ASP A 981 9.72 8.08 44.00
CA ASP A 981 8.42 8.14 43.34
C ASP A 981 7.72 9.49 43.61
N VAL A 982 7.07 10.05 42.59
CA VAL A 982 6.35 11.33 42.63
C VAL A 982 4.87 11.03 42.88
N PRO A 983 4.36 11.12 44.12
CA PRO A 983 3.01 10.67 44.47
C PRO A 983 1.90 11.46 43.75
N GLN A 984 2.17 12.70 43.33
CA GLN A 984 1.23 13.59 42.65
C GLN A 984 0.74 13.04 41.29
N ARG A 985 1.33 11.96 40.77
CA ARG A 985 0.87 11.27 39.56
C ARG A 985 -0.24 10.24 39.81
N TYR A 986 -0.47 9.87 41.07
CA TYR A 986 -1.44 8.84 41.44
C TYR A 986 -2.72 9.44 42.04
N PRO A 987 -3.90 8.85 41.77
CA PRO A 987 -5.12 9.18 42.49
C PRO A 987 -5.05 8.82 43.98
N PRO A 988 -5.84 9.48 44.85
CA PRO A 988 -6.78 10.56 44.52
C PRO A 988 -6.06 11.91 44.30
N TYR A 989 -6.50 12.66 43.29
CA TYR A 989 -5.88 13.94 42.92
C TYR A 989 -6.43 15.11 43.72
N THR A 990 -5.55 15.94 44.27
CA THR A 990 -5.87 17.25 44.83
C THR A 990 -5.72 18.37 43.80
N PRO A 991 -6.32 19.56 44.03
CA PRO A 991 -6.07 20.73 43.17
C PRO A 991 -4.59 21.12 43.05
N ALA A 992 -3.79 20.86 44.10
CA ALA A 992 -2.35 21.09 44.11
C ALA A 992 -1.61 20.10 43.19
N ASP A 993 -2.00 18.82 43.20
CA ASP A 993 -1.46 17.79 42.30
C ASP A 993 -1.76 18.15 40.84
N GLY A 994 -2.98 18.61 40.55
CA GLY A 994 -3.34 19.10 39.23
C GLY A 994 -2.52 20.32 38.78
N LYS A 995 -2.18 21.24 39.68
CA LYS A 995 -1.29 22.38 39.38
C LYS A 995 0.14 21.91 39.09
N PHE A 996 0.65 20.96 39.88
CA PHE A 996 1.97 20.36 39.69
C PHE A 996 2.07 19.62 38.34
N LEU A 997 1.11 18.72 38.04
CA LEU A 997 1.12 17.94 36.80
C LEU A 997 1.04 18.85 35.56
N ARG A 998 0.18 19.88 35.57
CA ARG A 998 0.10 20.87 34.47
C ARG A 998 1.40 21.65 34.29
N ALA A 999 2.10 21.99 35.39
CA ALA A 999 3.40 22.63 35.31
C ALA A 999 4.49 21.68 34.77
N ALA A 1000 4.49 20.42 35.21
CA ALA A 1000 5.44 19.40 34.76
C ALA A 1000 5.24 19.00 33.28
N LEU A 1001 4.02 19.10 32.76
CA LEU A 1001 3.68 18.90 31.34
C LEU A 1001 3.97 20.13 30.46
N ASN A 1002 4.37 21.27 31.05
CA ASN A 1002 4.66 22.48 30.29
C ASN A 1002 5.97 22.32 29.48
N ALA A 1003 5.87 22.46 28.16
CA ALA A 1003 6.98 22.30 27.23
C ALA A 1003 8.20 23.20 27.52
N LYS A 1004 8.00 24.38 28.13
CA LYS A 1004 9.12 25.28 28.49
C LYS A 1004 9.95 24.72 29.65
N LEU A 1005 9.29 24.10 30.65
CA LEU A 1005 9.96 23.44 31.77
C LEU A 1005 10.65 22.15 31.32
N SER A 1006 10.06 21.38 30.39
CA SER A 1006 10.69 20.17 29.85
C SER A 1006 11.94 20.47 29.00
N LEU A 1007 11.95 21.57 28.24
CA LEU A 1007 13.13 22.06 27.49
C LEU A 1007 14.28 22.49 28.41
N VAL A 1008 13.97 23.23 29.47
CA VAL A 1008 14.95 23.64 30.49
C VAL A 1008 15.46 22.41 31.25
N TRP A 1009 14.58 21.45 31.56
CA TRP A 1009 14.93 20.19 32.19
C TRP A 1009 15.79 19.30 31.30
N GLY A 1010 15.50 19.16 30.00
CA GLY A 1010 16.32 18.38 29.07
C GLY A 1010 17.76 18.88 28.96
N ARG A 1011 17.98 20.18 29.18
CA ARG A 1011 19.32 20.79 29.30
C ARG A 1011 19.95 20.52 30.67
N LEU A 1012 19.20 20.68 31.76
CA LEU A 1012 19.65 20.44 33.14
C LEU A 1012 19.94 18.95 33.43
N SER A 1013 19.15 18.02 32.89
CA SER A 1013 19.31 16.59 33.14
C SER A 1013 20.59 16.03 32.49
N LYS A 1014 20.99 16.58 31.33
CA LYS A 1014 22.31 16.33 30.72
C LYS A 1014 23.48 16.85 31.58
N LEU A 1015 23.25 17.84 32.44
CA LEU A 1015 24.21 18.35 33.44
C LEU A 1015 24.14 17.56 34.77
N MET A 1016 23.02 16.89 35.08
CA MET A 1016 22.81 16.17 36.34
C MET A 1016 23.27 14.70 36.31
N THR A 1017 23.55 14.12 35.14
CA THR A 1017 24.31 12.87 35.01
C THR A 1017 25.71 12.96 35.63
N THR A 1018 26.20 14.17 35.92
CA THR A 1018 27.40 14.46 36.72
C THR A 1018 27.01 14.81 38.18
N GLY A 1019 26.68 13.80 38.99
CA GLY A 1019 26.89 13.80 40.45
C GLY A 1019 26.19 14.85 41.34
N LYS A 1020 25.05 15.46 40.98
CA LYS A 1020 24.35 16.48 41.82
C LYS A 1020 22.87 16.19 42.09
N ILE A 1021 22.52 14.95 42.44
CA ILE A 1021 21.12 14.51 42.62
C ILE A 1021 20.49 14.98 43.96
N VAL A 1022 21.28 15.28 44.99
CA VAL A 1022 20.77 15.49 46.37
C VAL A 1022 20.11 16.86 46.59
N ALA A 1023 20.64 17.94 46.01
CA ALA A 1023 20.13 19.30 46.23
C ALA A 1023 18.73 19.54 45.61
N PHE A 1024 18.42 18.86 44.50
CA PHE A 1024 17.15 19.01 43.80
C PHE A 1024 15.99 18.27 44.49
N VAL A 1025 16.29 17.13 45.14
CA VAL A 1025 15.33 16.37 45.95
C VAL A 1025 14.86 17.20 47.16
N VAL A 1026 15.75 17.99 47.75
CA VAL A 1026 15.42 18.90 48.86
C VAL A 1026 14.47 20.03 48.42
N LEU A 1027 14.62 20.54 47.20
CA LEU A 1027 13.77 21.59 46.62
C LEU A 1027 12.36 21.09 46.25
N LEU A 1028 12.22 19.84 45.81
CA LEU A 1028 10.92 19.23 45.49
C LEU A 1028 10.13 18.81 46.72
N LEU A 1029 10.81 18.46 47.82
CA LEU A 1029 10.18 18.09 49.09
C LEU A 1029 9.91 19.29 50.02
N ALA A 1030 10.41 20.48 49.67
CA ALA A 1030 10.28 21.72 50.44
C ALA A 1030 8.84 22.18 50.75
N PRO A 1031 7.77 21.86 49.98
CA PRO A 1031 6.41 22.32 50.33
C PRO A 1031 5.83 21.70 51.62
N ARG A 1032 6.51 20.74 52.26
CA ARG A 1032 6.04 20.10 53.51
C ARG A 1032 6.56 20.71 54.81
N TYR A 1033 7.46 21.70 54.76
CA TYR A 1033 8.01 22.30 55.97
C TYR A 1033 7.91 23.82 55.95
N SER A 1034 6.68 24.34 56.03
CA SER A 1034 6.42 25.68 56.53
C SER A 1034 6.18 25.60 58.04
N GLY A 1035 7.26 25.68 58.81
CA GLY A 1035 7.25 25.91 60.25
C GLY A 1035 8.43 26.81 60.59
N GLU A 1036 8.14 28.07 60.93
CA GLU A 1036 9.10 29.10 61.32
C GLU A 1036 9.95 28.66 62.52
N GLN A 1037 11.26 28.91 62.49
CA GLN A 1037 11.98 29.51 63.63
C GLN A 1037 13.40 29.97 63.26
N VAL A 1038 13.76 31.10 63.88
CA VAL A 1038 14.88 32.03 63.67
C VAL A 1038 16.21 31.48 64.23
N LEU A 1039 17.35 31.82 63.62
CA LEU A 1039 18.70 31.60 64.16
C LEU A 1039 19.44 32.94 64.37
N ALA A 1040 20.13 33.05 65.51
CA ALA A 1040 20.82 34.24 66.01
C ALA A 1040 22.33 34.27 65.68
N GLU A 1041 22.93 35.45 65.92
CA GLU A 1041 24.08 36.11 65.26
C GLU A 1041 25.53 35.75 65.71
N GLU A 1042 25.79 34.64 66.40
CA GLU A 1042 27.14 34.42 66.98
C GLU A 1042 28.17 33.74 66.06
N GLU A 1043 27.75 33.07 64.97
CA GLU A 1043 28.64 32.30 64.09
C GLU A 1043 29.38 33.15 63.02
N HIS A 1044 29.15 34.47 63.00
CA HIS A 1044 29.60 35.34 61.90
C HIS A 1044 31.02 35.94 62.09
N ARG A 1045 31.64 35.78 63.28
CA ARG A 1045 32.89 36.47 63.63
C ARG A 1045 34.14 35.60 63.49
N GLU A 1046 34.05 34.29 63.74
CA GLU A 1046 35.18 33.36 63.56
C GLU A 1046 35.43 33.03 62.07
N VAL A 1047 34.36 33.01 61.27
CA VAL A 1047 34.45 32.74 59.82
C VAL A 1047 35.17 33.86 59.06
N ARG A 1048 35.12 35.11 59.56
CA ARG A 1048 35.75 36.25 58.88
C ARG A 1048 37.27 36.28 59.08
N ALA A 1049 37.76 35.83 60.25
CA ALA A 1049 39.20 35.77 60.53
C ALA A 1049 39.93 34.64 59.78
N ALA A 1050 39.24 33.52 59.50
CA ALA A 1050 39.81 32.40 58.74
C ALA A 1050 39.83 32.64 57.21
N VAL A 1051 39.04 33.61 56.72
CA VAL A 1051 38.97 33.96 55.30
C VAL A 1051 40.10 34.91 54.91
N ASP A 1052 40.54 35.79 55.81
CA ASP A 1052 41.62 36.75 55.53
C ASP A 1052 43.01 36.08 55.47
N ASP A 1053 43.25 35.01 56.24
CA ASP A 1053 44.52 34.24 56.24
C ASP A 1053 44.73 33.43 54.94
N TYR A 1054 43.65 33.14 54.20
CA TYR A 1054 43.68 32.26 53.03
C TYR A 1054 43.93 33.00 51.70
N TYR A 1055 43.85 34.33 51.67
CA TYR A 1055 44.02 35.10 50.43
C TYR A 1055 45.48 35.29 49.99
N GLU A 1056 46.48 34.89 50.79
CA GLU A 1056 47.89 35.18 50.48
C GLU A 1056 48.72 34.02 49.89
N ASN A 1057 48.25 32.77 49.84
CA ASN A 1057 49.09 31.67 49.33
C ASN A 1057 48.34 30.61 48.51
N ASP A 1058 48.41 30.75 47.19
CA ASP A 1058 47.91 29.80 46.19
C ASP A 1058 49.01 28.79 45.79
N LYS A 1059 48.68 27.49 45.82
CA LYS A 1059 49.02 26.49 44.79
C LYS A 1059 48.31 25.14 45.03
N ASP A 1060 47.88 24.59 43.90
CA ASP A 1060 47.07 23.41 43.63
C ASP A 1060 47.45 22.07 44.31
N ASP A 1061 46.48 21.14 44.31
CA ASP A 1061 46.51 19.70 44.74
C ASP A 1061 45.92 19.34 46.13
N ASN A 1062 45.75 20.30 47.04
CA ASN A 1062 45.12 20.02 48.35
C ASN A 1062 43.59 19.93 48.31
N TYR A 1063 42.91 20.56 47.34
CA TYR A 1063 41.44 20.60 47.28
C TYR A 1063 40.82 19.21 47.01
N ARG A 1064 41.42 18.40 46.13
CA ARG A 1064 40.99 17.02 45.87
C ARG A 1064 41.22 16.11 47.07
N ARG A 1065 42.35 16.24 47.77
CA ARG A 1065 42.66 15.46 48.98
C ARG A 1065 41.75 15.81 50.14
N SER A 1066 41.46 17.09 50.37
CA SER A 1066 40.56 17.53 51.44
C SER A 1066 39.11 17.08 51.20
N MET A 1067 38.64 17.08 49.94
CA MET A 1067 37.31 16.57 49.59
C MET A 1067 37.20 15.05 49.80
N ILE A 1068 38.23 14.27 49.44
CA ILE A 1068 38.26 12.82 49.67
C ILE A 1068 38.36 12.52 51.17
N LEU A 1069 39.14 13.29 51.94
CA LEU A 1069 39.21 13.14 53.39
C LEU A 1069 37.88 13.49 54.07
N CYS A 1070 37.21 14.56 53.64
CA CYS A 1070 35.92 14.97 54.20
C CYS A 1070 34.81 13.95 53.87
N PHE A 1071 34.78 13.42 52.65
CA PHE A 1071 33.85 12.34 52.29
C PHE A 1071 34.17 11.04 53.04
N GLY A 1072 35.45 10.70 53.19
CA GLY A 1072 35.90 9.54 53.96
C GLY A 1072 35.48 9.64 55.43
N MET A 1073 35.73 10.79 56.07
CA MET A 1073 35.36 11.03 57.47
C MET A 1073 33.84 11.08 57.68
N ALA A 1074 33.08 11.67 56.75
CA ALA A 1074 31.62 11.67 56.80
C ALA A 1074 31.04 10.25 56.64
N THR A 1075 31.61 9.45 55.75
CA THR A 1075 31.18 8.05 55.52
C THR A 1075 31.55 7.15 56.70
N GLN A 1076 32.70 7.40 57.34
CA GLN A 1076 33.14 6.66 58.52
C GLN A 1076 32.33 7.03 59.77
N LYS A 1077 31.99 8.31 59.96
CA LYS A 1077 31.03 8.76 61.01
C LYS A 1077 29.63 8.20 60.78
N TYR A 1078 29.17 8.15 59.53
CA TYR A 1078 27.88 7.56 59.18
C TYR A 1078 27.83 6.05 59.45
N ARG A 1079 28.89 5.29 59.10
CA ARG A 1079 29.00 3.86 59.44
C ARG A 1079 29.01 3.64 60.95
N ARG A 1080 29.78 4.43 61.70
CA ARG A 1080 29.85 4.33 63.16
C ARG A 1080 28.52 4.64 63.84
N CYS A 1081 27.81 5.69 63.40
CA CYS A 1081 26.46 5.98 63.89
C CYS A 1081 25.44 4.90 63.51
N LYS A 1082 25.61 4.25 62.35
CA LYS A 1082 24.73 3.15 61.91
C LYS A 1082 24.97 1.87 62.73
N GLU A 1083 26.23 1.56 63.04
CA GLU A 1083 26.60 0.43 63.91
C GLU A 1083 26.17 0.69 65.37
N GLU A 1084 26.32 1.91 65.88
CA GLU A 1084 25.83 2.31 67.21
C GLU A 1084 24.29 2.31 67.28
N TYR A 1085 23.60 2.70 66.20
CA TYR A 1085 22.14 2.61 66.10
C TYR A 1085 21.64 1.16 66.05
N GLN A 1086 22.35 0.29 65.32
CA GLN A 1086 22.02 -1.14 65.25
C GLN A 1086 22.29 -1.85 66.59
N ALA A 1087 23.36 -1.47 67.29
CA ALA A 1087 23.67 -1.98 68.63
C ALA A 1087 22.74 -1.44 69.74
N ALA A 1088 22.19 -0.23 69.59
CA ALA A 1088 21.23 0.36 70.53
C ALA A 1088 19.76 -0.04 70.28
N SER A 1089 19.45 -0.68 69.14
CA SER A 1089 18.08 -1.02 68.74
C SER A 1089 17.42 -2.13 69.55
N THR A 1090 18.15 -2.80 70.46
CA THR A 1090 17.59 -3.79 71.37
C THR A 1090 17.08 -3.21 72.70
N SER A 1091 17.36 -1.94 73.02
CA SER A 1091 16.65 -1.25 74.11
C SER A 1091 16.88 0.26 74.02
N ILE A 1092 15.86 1.05 73.63
CA ILE A 1092 15.55 2.41 74.10
C ILE A 1092 14.37 2.99 73.28
N SER A 1093 13.45 3.68 73.96
CA SER A 1093 12.20 4.23 73.43
C SER A 1093 12.37 5.31 72.34
N GLN A 1094 11.40 5.34 71.42
CA GLN A 1094 11.21 6.25 70.26
C GLN A 1094 11.62 7.73 70.45
N ALA A 1095 11.54 8.29 71.66
CA ALA A 1095 11.81 9.70 71.91
C ALA A 1095 13.29 10.13 71.73
N ARG A 1096 14.27 9.24 71.95
CA ARG A 1096 15.70 9.55 71.74
C ARG A 1096 16.16 9.41 70.29
N ALA A 1097 15.45 8.62 69.48
CA ALA A 1097 15.75 8.46 68.04
C ALA A 1097 15.48 9.75 67.26
N ASN A 1098 14.38 10.44 67.56
CA ASN A 1098 13.99 11.68 66.91
C ASN A 1098 14.98 12.84 67.19
N THR A 1099 15.66 12.83 68.34
CA THR A 1099 16.64 13.87 68.69
C THR A 1099 17.97 13.68 67.96
N LEU A 1100 18.37 12.43 67.70
CA LEU A 1100 19.60 12.12 66.95
C LEU A 1100 19.43 12.39 65.44
N GLU A 1101 18.25 12.10 64.89
CA GLU A 1101 17.91 12.37 63.50
C GLU A 1101 17.87 13.87 63.19
N GLY A 1102 17.36 14.69 64.12
CA GLY A 1102 17.42 16.15 64.03
C GLY A 1102 18.85 16.71 64.06
N CYS A 1103 19.76 16.07 64.80
CA CYS A 1103 21.16 16.49 64.91
C CYS A 1103 21.97 16.16 63.64
N LEU A 1104 21.69 15.01 63.02
CA LEU A 1104 22.25 14.60 61.72
C LEU A 1104 21.78 15.51 60.58
N LEU A 1105 20.50 15.90 60.58
CA LEU A 1105 19.94 16.80 59.57
C LEU A 1105 20.53 18.22 59.65
N LYS A 1106 20.85 18.70 60.86
CA LYS A 1106 21.50 20.01 61.09
C LYS A 1106 22.92 20.05 60.52
N HIS A 1107 23.73 19.02 60.78
CA HIS A 1107 25.11 18.94 60.26
C HIS A 1107 25.15 18.71 58.74
N PHE A 1108 24.18 17.98 58.19
CA PHE A 1108 24.06 17.77 56.75
C PHE A 1108 23.65 19.06 56.01
N LYS A 1109 22.78 19.89 56.61
CA LYS A 1109 22.41 21.21 56.09
C LYS A 1109 23.57 22.21 56.12
N GLN A 1110 24.38 22.20 57.18
CA GLN A 1110 25.60 23.03 57.24
C GLN A 1110 26.62 22.64 56.17
N ALA A 1111 26.82 21.35 55.92
CA ALA A 1111 27.72 20.84 54.87
C ALA A 1111 27.25 21.23 53.45
N ILE A 1112 25.94 21.18 53.19
CA ILE A 1112 25.36 21.59 51.89
C ILE A 1112 25.43 23.11 51.69
N THR A 1113 25.24 23.90 52.74
CA THR A 1113 25.33 25.37 52.69
C THR A 1113 26.76 25.83 52.39
N LEU A 1114 27.76 25.13 52.92
CA LEU A 1114 29.18 25.37 52.62
C LEU A 1114 29.51 25.07 51.14
N LEU A 1115 28.97 23.97 50.60
CA LEU A 1115 29.13 23.53 49.21
C LEU A 1115 28.43 24.43 48.18
N LEU A 1116 27.32 25.07 48.56
CA LEU A 1116 26.58 26.00 47.70
C LEU A 1116 27.28 27.36 47.59
N LYS A 1117 27.91 27.86 48.66
CA LYS A 1117 28.70 29.10 48.62
C LYS A 1117 30.00 28.97 47.81
N THR A 1118 30.58 27.77 47.71
CA THR A 1118 31.80 27.53 46.89
C THR A 1118 31.51 27.51 45.38
N ALA A 1119 30.26 27.28 44.97
CA ALA A 1119 29.89 27.11 43.56
C ALA A 1119 29.56 28.43 42.84
N GLU A 1120 29.45 29.55 43.56
CA GLU A 1120 28.92 30.81 43.01
C GLU A 1120 29.99 31.79 42.47
N VAL A 1121 31.30 31.49 42.59
CA VAL A 1121 32.35 32.51 42.32
C VAL A 1121 33.04 32.40 40.95
N ASN A 1122 33.12 31.24 40.29
CA ASN A 1122 33.98 31.12 39.11
C ASN A 1122 33.24 30.74 37.83
N GLY A 1123 32.50 31.72 37.28
CA GLY A 1123 32.04 31.70 35.90
C GLY A 1123 33.21 31.87 34.92
N LYS A 1124 33.66 30.78 34.30
CA LYS A 1124 34.32 30.76 32.98
C LYS A 1124 34.44 29.32 32.45
N CYS A 1125 34.01 29.12 31.20
CA CYS A 1125 34.22 27.91 30.43
C CYS A 1125 35.67 27.77 29.98
N VAL A 1126 36.25 26.58 30.11
CA VAL A 1126 37.35 26.08 29.26
C VAL A 1126 37.08 24.59 28.96
N PRO A 1127 37.20 24.14 27.69
CA PRO A 1127 36.96 22.75 27.30
C PRO A 1127 38.25 21.94 27.44
N ILE A 1128 38.24 20.78 28.11
CA ILE A 1128 39.32 19.79 28.03
C ILE A 1128 38.77 18.37 27.92
N GLN A 1129 39.47 17.61 27.08
CA GLN A 1129 39.19 16.34 26.42
C GLN A 1129 39.04 15.10 27.31
N ARG A 1130 38.41 14.09 26.69
CA ARG A 1130 38.43 12.64 26.92
C ARG A 1130 39.57 12.10 27.79
N SER A 1131 39.18 11.35 28.82
CA SER A 1131 39.61 9.95 29.05
C SER A 1131 38.50 9.21 29.78
#